data_AF-A0A8T5DS93-F1
#
_entry.id   AF-A0A8T5DS93-F1
#
_cell.length_a   1.000
_cell.length_b   1.000
_cell.length_c   1.000
_cell.angle_alpha   90.00
_cell.angle_beta   90.00
_cell.angle_gamma   90.00
#
_symmetry.space_group_name_H-M   'P 1'
#
loop_
_entity.id
_entity.type
_entity.pdbx_description
1 polymer ?
#
loop_
_entity_poly.entity_id
_entity_poly.type
_entity_poly.pdbx_seq_one_letter_code
_entity_poly.pdbx_strand_id
1 'polypeptide(L)'
;MKQKLVCLIVACFMISTVTLNVSADKSDDIPTNVAGTGDHASLVAALTHADLVTTLQGEGPFTVFAPTDQAFTDAGIDLSTFDTDEENQTLVDILTYHVVSGSVMSSALTDGMEADAVNGDKLTFSVSTTEVKVNDAVVTLADVESSNGVIHVIDKVLMPPADLQDIPTIAQGTGVHASLVAALVKADLVTTLQGDGPFTVFAPTDQAFTDAGIDLSTFETTEEITALADILTYHVVSGTVLSTDLTDGMTTAALNMDDLTFTVNNDGVKVNEATVTSADVIASNGVIHVIDKVLMPPADLQDIPTIAQGTGVHGALVSALTQANLVSTLQGSGPFTVFAPTDQAFTDAGIDLAAFTTDEQIATLADILTYHVVSGNVLSTDLTDGMQASAINGDKMSFTVNSEGVKVNDATVSSADVIASNGVIHVIDKVLMPPAGDICYNVISHTIIPGATKVQCNAHIYVENYSMGGQTITGCYNTITHAVSDISQLECNSYMWTPAVNLAVTAQATTIHTSLVAALTAAGLVDTISGETEYTVFAPSDQAFTDAGIDLDSFDTPEKIDTLKDILLYHVVAGTVMSTDLASGQSQVTTANGDFLDIDVSADGVSVGAEMATVVLADVPASNGVIHVIDKVLMPPADLPTCDYTVGIGLSGMAFNPSVVEVNVGQTVCWQWTDATMAHNVKEVDGDRSNVFVEGGVSSGTSQTTVDFRYTFTEDNSTFYYVCEPHILAEMYGKVIVGDGGVTVVDDSNTVDTDDESDSNTPGFVSVTAVIALMGALLFARNKNE
;
A
#
# COMPACT_ATOMS: atom_id res chain seq x y z
N MET A 1 -38.83 22.23 -70.43
CA MET A 1 -38.18 22.78 -71.65
C MET A 1 -36.69 22.67 -71.44
N LYS A 2 -35.98 21.80 -72.18
CA LYS A 2 -35.21 22.11 -73.42
C LYS A 2 -34.14 23.19 -73.19
N GLN A 3 -32.87 23.11 -73.59
CA GLN A 3 -32.01 22.13 -74.27
C GLN A 3 -30.65 22.85 -74.52
N LYS A 4 -29.56 22.09 -74.76
CA LYS A 4 -28.27 22.45 -75.42
C LYS A 4 -27.18 23.00 -74.48
N LEU A 5 -26.10 22.29 -74.16
CA LEU A 5 -25.04 21.66 -75.00
C LEU A 5 -24.32 22.69 -75.89
N VAL A 6 -23.13 23.12 -75.44
CA VAL A 6 -22.09 23.73 -76.28
C VAL A 6 -20.75 23.12 -75.85
N CYS A 7 -20.21 22.29 -76.75
CA CYS A 7 -18.83 21.81 -76.73
C CYS A 7 -17.89 22.96 -77.07
N LEU A 8 -16.83 23.17 -76.27
CA LEU A 8 -15.67 23.96 -76.68
C LEU A 8 -14.48 23.01 -76.84
N ILE A 9 -14.08 22.87 -78.10
CA ILE A 9 -12.94 22.12 -78.60
C ILE A 9 -11.68 22.85 -78.12
N VAL A 10 -10.94 22.23 -77.19
CA VAL A 10 -9.51 22.54 -76.98
C VAL A 10 -8.75 21.57 -77.86
N ALA A 11 -8.07 22.10 -78.87
CA ALA A 11 -7.28 21.35 -79.82
C ALA A 11 -6.15 20.63 -79.08
N CYS A 12 -6.29 19.31 -78.88
CA CYS A 12 -5.18 18.42 -78.61
C CYS A 12 -4.21 18.53 -79.79
N PHE A 13 -3.00 18.99 -79.51
CA PHE A 13 -1.85 18.84 -80.38
C PHE A 13 -1.66 17.33 -80.59
N MET A 14 -2.17 16.81 -81.71
CA MET A 14 -1.74 15.51 -82.23
C MET A 14 -0.28 15.70 -82.64
N ILE A 15 0.64 15.41 -81.72
CA ILE A 15 2.02 15.15 -82.10
C ILE A 15 1.94 13.88 -82.95
N SER A 16 2.08 14.12 -84.26
CA SER A 16 2.24 13.11 -85.28
C SER A 16 3.34 12.15 -84.81
N THR A 17 3.01 10.88 -84.63
CA THR A 17 4.02 9.83 -84.44
C THR A 17 4.89 9.82 -85.69
N VAL A 18 6.11 10.33 -85.56
CA VAL A 18 7.16 10.00 -86.52
C VAL A 18 7.41 8.52 -86.31
N THR A 19 6.93 7.70 -87.24
CA THR A 19 7.41 6.31 -87.36
C THR A 19 8.89 6.38 -87.73
N LEU A 20 9.77 6.27 -86.75
CA LEU A 20 11.16 5.89 -86.98
C LEU A 20 11.14 4.40 -87.38
N ASN A 21 11.12 4.15 -88.69
CA ASN A 21 11.56 2.87 -89.23
C ASN A 21 13.07 2.80 -89.03
N VAL A 22 13.51 2.34 -87.85
CA VAL A 22 14.81 1.68 -87.76
C VAL A 22 14.57 0.20 -88.02
N SER A 23 15.21 -0.28 -89.09
CA SER A 23 15.28 -1.70 -89.40
C SER A 23 16.22 -2.37 -88.41
N ALA A 24 15.71 -2.79 -87.25
CA ALA A 24 16.40 -3.83 -86.50
C ALA A 24 16.56 -5.04 -87.43
N ASP A 25 17.79 -5.50 -87.64
CA ASP A 25 18.06 -6.68 -88.44
C ASP A 25 18.22 -7.87 -87.49
N LYS A 26 17.42 -8.91 -87.70
CA LYS A 26 17.51 -10.15 -86.93
C LYS A 26 18.86 -10.85 -87.08
N SER A 27 19.69 -10.48 -88.08
CA SER A 27 21.06 -10.98 -88.19
C SER A 27 22.08 -10.21 -87.36
N ASP A 28 21.73 -9.04 -86.85
CA ASP A 28 22.61 -8.22 -86.01
C ASP A 28 22.46 -8.60 -84.53
N ASP A 29 23.52 -8.44 -83.73
CA ASP A 29 23.47 -8.66 -82.28
C ASP A 29 22.71 -7.55 -81.55
N ILE A 30 22.39 -7.79 -80.28
CA ILE A 30 21.61 -6.84 -79.46
C ILE A 30 22.28 -5.45 -79.40
N PRO A 31 23.57 -5.29 -79.03
CA PRO A 31 24.19 -3.96 -79.01
C PRO A 31 24.17 -3.24 -80.36
N THR A 32 24.35 -3.98 -81.47
CA THR A 32 24.27 -3.43 -82.82
C THR A 32 22.87 -2.92 -83.14
N ASN A 33 21.82 -3.69 -82.82
CA ASN A 33 20.43 -3.29 -83.00
C ASN A 33 20.04 -2.09 -82.11
N VAL A 34 20.46 -2.09 -80.84
CA VAL A 34 20.24 -0.96 -79.91
C VAL A 34 20.88 0.32 -80.47
N ALA A 35 22.15 0.26 -80.92
CA ALA A 35 22.84 1.41 -81.49
C ALA A 35 22.21 1.92 -82.80
N GLY A 36 21.56 1.04 -83.56
CA GLY A 36 20.89 1.39 -84.81
C GLY A 36 19.57 2.17 -84.64
N THR A 37 18.96 2.14 -83.45
CA THR A 37 17.60 2.68 -83.17
C THR A 37 17.48 4.20 -83.17
N GLY A 38 18.58 4.92 -82.89
CA GLY A 38 18.57 6.38 -82.79
C GLY A 38 17.89 6.97 -81.54
N ASP A 39 17.42 6.13 -80.60
CA ASP A 39 16.75 6.53 -79.36
C ASP A 39 17.30 5.80 -78.11
N HIS A 40 18.52 5.26 -78.23
CA HIS A 40 19.21 4.52 -77.17
C HIS A 40 20.70 4.92 -77.07
N ALA A 41 21.05 6.14 -77.45
CA ALA A 41 22.42 6.65 -77.33
C ALA A 41 22.93 6.62 -75.88
N SER A 42 22.08 6.93 -74.89
CA SER A 42 22.38 6.86 -73.46
C SER A 42 22.64 5.43 -73.00
N LEU A 43 21.84 4.46 -73.46
CA LEU A 43 22.04 3.04 -73.15
C LEU A 43 23.37 2.53 -73.72
N VAL A 44 23.68 2.88 -74.98
CA VAL A 44 24.95 2.48 -75.62
C VAL A 44 26.15 3.10 -74.89
N ALA A 45 26.04 4.37 -74.49
CA ALA A 45 27.06 5.04 -73.70
C ALA A 45 27.26 4.35 -72.34
N ALA A 46 26.18 4.01 -71.63
CA ALA A 46 26.22 3.33 -70.34
C ALA A 46 26.85 1.92 -70.45
N LEU A 47 26.45 1.14 -71.47
CA LEU A 47 27.03 -0.19 -71.74
C LEU A 47 28.53 -0.11 -72.08
N THR A 48 28.94 0.95 -72.78
CA THR A 48 30.36 1.19 -73.08
C THR A 48 31.13 1.59 -71.83
N HIS A 49 30.56 2.47 -71.01
CA HIS A 49 31.16 2.92 -69.75
C HIS A 49 31.34 1.78 -68.75
N ALA A 50 30.38 0.86 -68.69
CA ALA A 50 30.40 -0.32 -67.82
C ALA A 50 31.12 -1.55 -68.42
N ASP A 51 31.77 -1.43 -69.59
CA ASP A 51 32.43 -2.54 -70.30
C ASP A 51 31.53 -3.77 -70.58
N LEU A 52 30.21 -3.56 -70.74
CA LEU A 52 29.22 -4.62 -70.97
C LEU A 52 28.91 -4.91 -72.44
N VAL A 53 29.43 -4.10 -73.38
CA VAL A 53 29.16 -4.28 -74.82
C VAL A 53 29.53 -5.69 -75.30
N THR A 54 30.74 -6.17 -74.99
CA THR A 54 31.18 -7.50 -75.41
C THR A 54 30.39 -8.63 -74.76
N THR A 55 29.88 -8.41 -73.55
CA THR A 55 29.02 -9.37 -72.83
C THR A 55 27.71 -9.57 -73.57
N LEU A 56 27.05 -8.48 -73.97
CA LEU A 56 25.79 -8.54 -74.73
C LEU A 56 25.98 -8.92 -76.21
N GLN A 57 27.21 -8.95 -76.73
CA GLN A 57 27.55 -9.56 -78.03
C GLN A 57 27.78 -11.08 -77.95
N GLY A 58 27.86 -11.64 -76.74
CA GLY A 58 28.14 -13.05 -76.50
C GLY A 58 27.07 -14.01 -77.04
N GLU A 59 27.33 -15.31 -76.91
CA GLU A 59 26.38 -16.36 -77.26
C GLU A 59 25.15 -16.26 -76.34
N GLY A 60 24.05 -15.71 -76.86
CA GLY A 60 22.76 -15.66 -76.18
C GLY A 60 22.03 -17.03 -76.18
N PRO A 61 20.69 -17.06 -76.05
CA PRO A 61 19.80 -15.92 -76.19
C PRO A 61 19.67 -15.05 -74.93
N PHE A 62 19.56 -13.74 -75.11
CA PHE A 62 19.20 -12.76 -74.07
C PHE A 62 17.83 -12.12 -74.36
N THR A 63 17.19 -11.59 -73.31
CA THR A 63 16.08 -10.66 -73.40
C THR A 63 16.52 -9.36 -72.74
N VAL A 64 16.60 -8.28 -73.50
CA VAL A 64 17.04 -6.97 -72.99
C VAL A 64 15.87 -6.00 -72.98
N PHE A 65 15.57 -5.45 -71.82
CA PHE A 65 14.63 -4.34 -71.69
C PHE A 65 15.40 -3.05 -71.90
N ALA A 66 15.31 -2.45 -73.08
CA ALA A 66 16.14 -1.32 -73.49
C ALA A 66 15.42 0.02 -73.18
N PRO A 67 15.87 0.80 -72.17
CA PRO A 67 15.32 2.12 -71.90
C PRO A 67 15.70 3.13 -72.97
N THR A 68 14.73 3.97 -73.34
CA THR A 68 14.95 5.09 -74.27
C THR A 68 15.89 6.16 -73.71
N ASP A 69 16.39 7.06 -74.56
CA ASP A 69 17.21 8.20 -74.13
C ASP A 69 16.46 9.15 -73.18
N GLN A 70 15.14 9.29 -73.36
CA GLN A 70 14.28 10.04 -72.45
C GLN A 70 14.18 9.34 -71.08
N ALA A 71 14.10 8.01 -71.04
CA ALA A 71 14.07 7.25 -69.80
C ALA A 71 15.33 7.48 -68.94
N PHE A 72 16.52 7.51 -69.55
CA PHE A 72 17.77 7.86 -68.86
C PHE A 72 17.76 9.30 -68.33
N THR A 73 17.23 10.23 -69.13
CA THR A 73 17.09 11.64 -68.73
C THR A 73 16.15 11.79 -67.55
N ASP A 74 15.01 11.10 -67.56
CA ASP A 74 14.01 11.13 -66.49
C ASP A 74 14.51 10.46 -65.20
N ALA A 75 15.36 9.44 -65.34
CA ALA A 75 16.04 8.80 -64.21
C ALA A 75 17.17 9.65 -63.62
N GLY A 76 17.59 10.72 -64.30
CA GLY A 76 18.68 11.59 -63.84
C GLY A 76 20.06 10.94 -63.84
N ILE A 77 20.27 9.91 -64.66
CA ILE A 77 21.56 9.19 -64.74
C ILE A 77 22.55 10.02 -65.56
N ASP A 78 23.58 10.52 -64.88
CA ASP A 78 24.73 11.19 -65.50
C ASP A 78 25.95 10.27 -65.41
N LEU A 79 26.38 9.70 -66.54
CA LEU A 79 27.53 8.80 -66.58
C LEU A 79 28.83 9.43 -66.07
N SER A 80 28.93 10.77 -66.05
CA SER A 80 30.11 11.45 -65.50
C SER A 80 30.21 11.39 -63.97
N THR A 81 29.14 10.99 -63.27
CA THR A 81 29.13 10.77 -61.82
C THR A 81 29.47 9.33 -61.42
N PHE A 82 29.77 8.46 -62.39
CA PHE A 82 30.19 7.08 -62.15
C PHE A 82 31.70 6.98 -62.37
N ASP A 83 32.49 7.56 -61.46
CA ASP A 83 33.94 7.72 -61.63
C ASP A 83 34.79 6.93 -60.63
N THR A 84 34.15 6.26 -59.66
CA THR A 84 34.75 5.28 -58.74
C THR A 84 34.46 3.83 -59.11
N ASP A 85 35.22 2.88 -58.56
CA ASP A 85 34.99 1.45 -58.77
C ASP A 85 33.62 1.03 -58.20
N GLU A 86 33.23 1.56 -57.05
CA GLU A 86 31.93 1.30 -56.41
C GLU A 86 30.75 1.84 -57.24
N GLU A 87 30.83 3.08 -57.71
CA GLU A 87 29.78 3.64 -58.57
C GLU A 87 29.69 2.86 -59.89
N ASN A 88 30.82 2.55 -60.52
CA ASN A 88 30.82 1.73 -61.74
C ASN A 88 30.19 0.35 -61.50
N GLN A 89 30.37 -0.25 -60.32
CA GLN A 89 29.71 -1.48 -59.95
C GLN A 89 28.18 -1.31 -59.79
N THR A 90 27.72 -0.18 -59.26
CA THR A 90 26.29 0.19 -59.26
C THR A 90 25.75 0.35 -60.68
N LEU A 91 26.50 0.95 -61.61
CA LEU A 91 26.07 1.05 -63.01
C LEU A 91 25.99 -0.32 -63.68
N VAL A 92 26.97 -1.20 -63.43
CA VAL A 92 26.94 -2.59 -63.91
C VAL A 92 25.68 -3.30 -63.41
N ASP A 93 25.38 -3.17 -62.12
CA ASP A 93 24.19 -3.77 -61.49
C ASP A 93 22.87 -3.25 -62.08
N ILE A 94 22.73 -1.93 -62.25
CA ILE A 94 21.59 -1.32 -62.94
C ILE A 94 21.44 -1.89 -64.36
N LEU A 95 22.53 -1.99 -65.13
CA LEU A 95 22.48 -2.45 -66.52
C LEU A 95 22.18 -3.95 -66.63
N THR A 96 22.68 -4.78 -65.71
CA THR A 96 22.38 -6.22 -65.69
C THR A 96 20.97 -6.52 -65.16
N TYR A 97 20.35 -5.62 -64.38
CA TYR A 97 18.94 -5.72 -63.99
C TYR A 97 17.98 -5.63 -65.20
N HIS A 98 18.40 -5.02 -66.31
CA HIS A 98 17.62 -4.93 -67.54
C HIS A 98 17.69 -6.18 -68.42
N VAL A 99 18.42 -7.22 -68.02
CA VAL A 99 18.73 -8.37 -68.86
C VAL A 99 18.19 -9.64 -68.22
N VAL A 100 17.48 -10.45 -69.00
CA VAL A 100 17.05 -11.80 -68.62
C VAL A 100 17.72 -12.83 -69.53
N SER A 101 18.16 -13.94 -68.94
CA SER A 101 18.68 -15.07 -69.72
C SER A 101 17.55 -15.79 -70.46
N GLY A 102 17.72 -16.04 -71.76
CA GLY A 102 16.68 -16.62 -72.61
C GLY A 102 16.07 -15.61 -73.60
N SER A 103 15.41 -16.10 -74.65
CA SER A 103 14.62 -15.26 -75.56
C SER A 103 13.15 -15.35 -75.15
N VAL A 104 12.65 -14.29 -74.52
CA VAL A 104 11.29 -14.19 -74.00
C VAL A 104 10.52 -13.17 -74.83
N MET A 105 9.71 -13.66 -75.76
CA MET A 105 8.79 -12.82 -76.54
C MET A 105 7.64 -12.32 -75.66
N SER A 106 7.04 -11.19 -76.01
CA SER A 106 5.90 -10.60 -75.31
C SER A 106 4.72 -11.55 -75.19
N SER A 107 4.52 -12.43 -76.18
CA SER A 107 3.49 -13.47 -76.17
C SER A 107 3.69 -14.56 -75.10
N ALA A 108 4.90 -14.66 -74.54
CA ALA A 108 5.21 -15.60 -73.46
C ALA A 108 5.04 -14.98 -72.06
N LEU A 109 4.86 -13.65 -71.98
CA LEU A 109 4.64 -12.96 -70.71
C LEU A 109 3.20 -13.17 -70.24
N THR A 110 3.03 -13.36 -68.94
CA THR A 110 1.73 -13.47 -68.28
C THR A 110 1.67 -12.51 -67.09
N ASP A 111 0.46 -12.08 -66.73
CA ASP A 111 0.27 -11.16 -65.60
C ASP A 111 0.72 -11.80 -64.29
N GLY A 112 1.54 -11.09 -63.52
CA GLY A 112 2.16 -11.59 -62.29
C GLY A 112 3.33 -12.57 -62.52
N MET A 113 3.80 -12.74 -63.76
CA MET A 113 5.02 -13.51 -64.03
C MET A 113 6.23 -12.83 -63.37
N GLU A 114 7.16 -13.64 -62.89
CA GLU A 114 8.48 -13.18 -62.44
C GLU A 114 9.58 -13.80 -63.29
N ALA A 115 10.68 -13.09 -63.49
CA ALA A 115 11.92 -13.63 -64.05
C ALA A 115 13.12 -13.11 -63.28
N ASP A 116 14.15 -13.95 -63.17
CA ASP A 116 15.43 -13.54 -62.59
C ASP A 116 16.21 -12.75 -63.64
N ALA A 117 16.60 -11.51 -63.31
CA ALA A 117 17.51 -10.72 -64.09
C ALA A 117 18.95 -11.21 -63.91
N VAL A 118 19.87 -10.75 -64.78
CA VAL A 118 21.28 -11.19 -64.77
C VAL A 118 22.01 -10.75 -63.50
N ASN A 119 21.58 -9.66 -62.84
CA ASN A 119 22.13 -9.26 -61.55
C ASN A 119 21.68 -10.15 -60.37
N GLY A 120 20.66 -11.01 -60.58
CA GLY A 120 20.10 -11.89 -59.56
C GLY A 120 18.78 -11.42 -58.96
N ASP A 121 18.38 -10.17 -59.20
CA ASP A 121 17.10 -9.64 -58.73
C ASP A 121 15.92 -10.08 -59.60
N LYS A 122 14.72 -9.98 -59.03
CA LYS A 122 13.49 -10.34 -59.72
C LYS A 122 12.92 -9.16 -60.50
N LEU A 123 12.50 -9.44 -61.72
CA LEU A 123 11.62 -8.60 -62.53
C LEU A 123 10.20 -9.13 -62.43
N THR A 124 9.23 -8.25 -62.22
CA THR A 124 7.80 -8.60 -62.20
C THR A 124 7.10 -8.07 -63.44
N PHE A 125 6.26 -8.88 -64.07
CA PHE A 125 5.54 -8.50 -65.29
C PHE A 125 4.06 -8.28 -65.00
N SER A 126 3.53 -7.14 -65.46
CA SER A 126 2.09 -6.86 -65.45
C SER A 126 1.58 -6.83 -66.89
N VAL A 127 0.62 -7.68 -67.22
CA VAL A 127 0.11 -7.86 -68.59
C VAL A 127 -1.39 -7.61 -68.62
N SER A 128 -1.79 -6.54 -69.32
CA SER A 128 -3.19 -6.17 -69.52
C SER A 128 -3.59 -6.25 -71.00
N THR A 129 -4.87 -6.06 -71.30
CA THR A 129 -5.35 -6.00 -72.69
C THR A 129 -4.82 -4.81 -73.48
N THR A 130 -4.22 -3.82 -72.81
CA THR A 130 -3.79 -2.55 -73.43
C THR A 130 -2.30 -2.29 -73.31
N GLU A 131 -1.60 -2.96 -72.40
CA GLU A 131 -0.25 -2.60 -72.00
C GLU A 131 0.48 -3.79 -71.36
N VAL A 132 1.79 -3.88 -71.60
CA VAL A 132 2.73 -4.79 -70.92
C VAL A 132 3.71 -3.92 -70.13
N LYS A 133 3.92 -4.23 -68.86
CA LYS A 133 4.93 -3.59 -68.01
C LYS A 133 5.90 -4.59 -67.44
N VAL A 134 7.14 -4.16 -67.27
CA VAL A 134 8.17 -4.81 -66.45
C VAL A 134 8.46 -3.87 -65.29
N ASN A 135 8.23 -4.34 -64.07
CA ASN A 135 8.03 -3.51 -62.89
C ASN A 135 7.04 -2.37 -63.20
N ASP A 136 7.48 -1.11 -63.04
CA ASP A 136 6.70 0.08 -63.36
C ASP A 136 7.01 0.69 -64.73
N ALA A 137 7.86 0.06 -65.54
CA ALA A 137 8.26 0.51 -66.88
C ALA A 137 7.33 -0.08 -67.95
N VAL A 138 6.82 0.78 -68.83
CA VAL A 138 5.95 0.40 -69.94
C VAL A 138 6.79 -0.08 -71.11
N VAL A 139 6.45 -1.26 -71.66
CA VAL A 139 7.02 -1.73 -72.92
C VAL A 139 6.39 -0.95 -74.07
N THR A 140 7.17 -0.04 -74.67
CA THR A 140 6.72 0.86 -75.75
C THR A 140 6.87 0.24 -77.14
N LEU A 141 7.84 -0.67 -77.30
CA LEU A 141 8.03 -1.49 -78.49
C LEU A 141 8.51 -2.89 -78.08
N ALA A 142 7.72 -3.92 -78.35
CA ALA A 142 8.05 -5.29 -78.00
C ALA A 142 8.61 -6.09 -79.20
N ASP A 143 9.25 -7.21 -78.90
CA ASP A 143 9.63 -8.27 -79.85
C ASP A 143 10.59 -7.82 -80.97
N VAL A 144 11.59 -7.00 -80.63
CA VAL A 144 12.65 -6.64 -81.58
C VAL A 144 13.68 -7.77 -81.63
N GLU A 145 13.58 -8.63 -82.65
CA GLU A 145 14.46 -9.79 -82.83
C GLU A 145 15.91 -9.40 -83.14
N SER A 146 16.86 -10.08 -82.49
CA SER A 146 18.31 -9.98 -82.74
C SER A 146 18.93 -11.38 -82.87
N SER A 147 20.12 -11.48 -83.46
CA SER A 147 20.80 -12.76 -83.70
C SER A 147 21.12 -13.55 -82.44
N ASN A 148 21.26 -12.86 -81.30
CA ASN A 148 21.53 -13.43 -79.99
C ASN A 148 20.45 -13.10 -78.94
N GLY A 149 19.21 -12.79 -79.34
CA GLY A 149 18.12 -12.58 -78.40
C GLY A 149 16.96 -11.72 -78.89
N VAL A 150 16.28 -11.07 -77.95
CA VAL A 150 15.16 -10.15 -78.20
C VAL A 150 15.31 -8.87 -77.36
N ILE A 151 14.89 -7.74 -77.92
CA ILE A 151 14.86 -6.45 -77.24
C ILE A 151 13.40 -6.02 -77.04
N HIS A 152 13.07 -5.52 -75.85
CA HIS A 152 11.83 -4.82 -75.54
C HIS A 152 12.17 -3.39 -75.13
N VAL A 153 11.73 -2.39 -75.90
CA VAL A 153 11.99 -0.98 -75.57
C VAL A 153 11.05 -0.55 -74.45
N ILE A 154 11.59 0.13 -73.43
CA ILE A 154 10.86 0.58 -72.25
C ILE A 154 10.98 2.09 -72.03
N ASP A 155 9.98 2.68 -71.39
CA ASP A 155 9.92 4.13 -71.12
C ASP A 155 10.61 4.61 -69.83
N LYS A 156 11.18 3.69 -69.05
CA LYS A 156 11.91 3.99 -67.80
C LYS A 156 13.15 3.13 -67.66
N VAL A 157 14.16 3.65 -66.98
CA VAL A 157 15.28 2.82 -66.50
C VAL A 157 14.77 1.97 -65.35
N LEU A 158 14.95 0.66 -65.43
CA LEU A 158 14.74 -0.27 -64.34
C LEU A 158 15.85 -0.06 -63.31
N MET A 159 15.47 0.43 -62.14
CA MET A 159 16.37 0.47 -61.00
C MET A 159 16.23 -0.87 -60.29
N PRO A 160 17.32 -1.63 -60.06
CA PRO A 160 17.26 -2.78 -59.17
C PRO A 160 16.71 -2.30 -57.83
N PRO A 161 15.96 -3.15 -57.10
CA PRO A 161 15.73 -2.90 -55.69
C PRO A 161 17.08 -2.52 -55.10
N ALA A 162 17.18 -1.39 -54.40
CA ALA A 162 18.44 -1.03 -53.77
C ALA A 162 18.93 -2.27 -53.00
N ASP A 163 20.21 -2.65 -53.13
CA ASP A 163 20.86 -3.57 -52.20
C ASP A 163 20.75 -2.90 -50.83
N LEU A 164 19.60 -3.11 -50.18
CA LEU A 164 19.30 -2.45 -48.93
C LEU A 164 20.37 -2.93 -47.96
N GLN A 165 21.12 -1.98 -47.42
CA GLN A 165 22.09 -2.33 -46.41
C GLN A 165 21.35 -2.80 -45.15
N ASP A 166 22.01 -3.62 -44.33
CA ASP A 166 21.45 -4.00 -43.04
C ASP A 166 21.28 -2.76 -42.13
N ILE A 167 20.44 -2.88 -41.11
CA ILE A 167 20.13 -1.76 -40.20
C ILE A 167 21.39 -1.10 -39.61
N PRO A 168 22.36 -1.83 -39.01
CA PRO A 168 23.59 -1.22 -38.51
C PRO A 168 24.40 -0.46 -39.57
N THR A 169 24.47 -0.99 -40.79
CA THR A 169 25.20 -0.36 -41.90
C THR A 169 24.52 0.92 -42.36
N ILE A 170 23.18 0.93 -42.49
CA ILE A 170 22.42 2.15 -42.78
C ILE A 170 22.63 3.19 -41.67
N ALA A 171 22.50 2.80 -40.40
CA ALA A 171 22.70 3.71 -39.26
C ALA A 171 24.09 4.36 -39.31
N GLN A 172 25.13 3.60 -39.60
CA GLN A 172 26.50 4.11 -39.75
C GLN A 172 26.63 5.15 -40.88
N GLY A 173 25.91 4.97 -41.99
CA GLY A 173 25.92 5.87 -43.14
C GLY A 173 25.17 7.19 -42.96
N THR A 174 24.29 7.30 -41.96
CA THR A 174 23.42 8.50 -41.77
C THR A 174 24.14 9.76 -41.25
N GLY A 175 25.30 9.61 -40.61
CA GLY A 175 26.03 10.70 -39.96
C GLY A 175 25.40 11.26 -38.67
N VAL A 176 24.27 10.72 -38.20
CA VAL A 176 23.58 11.16 -36.96
C VAL A 176 23.36 10.04 -35.92
N HIS A 177 23.94 8.86 -36.16
CA HIS A 177 23.82 7.67 -35.29
C HIS A 177 25.20 7.13 -34.87
N ALA A 178 26.22 7.98 -34.81
CA ALA A 178 27.55 7.56 -34.37
C ALA A 178 27.55 6.97 -32.95
N SER A 179 26.79 7.57 -32.03
CA SER A 179 26.60 7.12 -30.65
C SER A 179 25.85 5.79 -30.59
N LEU A 180 24.79 5.63 -31.39
CA LEU A 180 24.03 4.37 -31.47
C LEU A 180 24.92 3.23 -31.96
N VAL A 181 25.65 3.42 -33.06
CA VAL A 181 26.54 2.39 -33.61
C VAL A 181 27.66 2.04 -32.63
N ALA A 182 28.25 3.04 -31.96
CA ALA A 182 29.25 2.80 -30.92
C ALA A 182 28.68 2.01 -29.73
N ALA A 183 27.44 2.30 -29.31
CA ALA A 183 26.75 1.58 -28.24
C ALA A 183 26.47 0.12 -28.63
N LEU A 184 26.01 -0.14 -29.86
CA LEU A 184 25.81 -1.49 -30.40
C LEU A 184 27.10 -2.31 -30.43
N VAL A 185 28.23 -1.69 -30.79
CA VAL A 185 29.55 -2.35 -30.73
C VAL A 185 29.93 -2.66 -29.29
N LYS A 186 29.75 -1.71 -28.36
CA LYS A 186 30.11 -1.89 -26.94
C LYS A 186 29.28 -2.99 -26.27
N ALA A 187 28.01 -3.13 -26.64
CA ALA A 187 27.08 -4.14 -26.14
C ALA A 187 27.09 -5.47 -26.91
N ASP A 188 27.96 -5.63 -27.92
CA ASP A 188 28.05 -6.81 -28.78
C ASP A 188 26.73 -7.17 -29.51
N LEU A 189 25.95 -6.14 -29.90
CA LEU A 189 24.63 -6.30 -30.55
C LEU A 189 24.66 -6.09 -32.07
N VAL A 190 25.79 -5.74 -32.66
CA VAL A 190 25.90 -5.50 -34.11
C VAL A 190 25.48 -6.73 -34.90
N THR A 191 26.04 -7.90 -34.60
CA THR A 191 25.73 -9.14 -35.33
C THR A 191 24.27 -9.57 -35.15
N THR A 192 23.67 -9.29 -34.00
CA THR A 192 22.24 -9.52 -33.74
C THR A 192 21.37 -8.70 -34.69
N LEU A 193 21.65 -7.41 -34.84
CA LEU A 193 20.91 -6.52 -35.74
C LEU A 193 21.32 -6.61 -37.21
N GLN A 194 22.35 -7.40 -37.54
CA GLN A 194 22.67 -7.82 -38.92
C GLN A 194 22.00 -9.14 -39.31
N GLY A 195 21.40 -9.85 -38.36
CA GLY A 195 20.68 -11.10 -38.64
C GLY A 195 19.49 -10.92 -39.58
N ASP A 196 18.89 -12.04 -40.00
CA ASP A 196 17.87 -12.09 -41.07
C ASP A 196 16.62 -11.22 -40.83
N GLY A 197 16.34 -10.80 -39.59
CA GLY A 197 15.17 -9.99 -39.25
C GLY A 197 13.83 -10.68 -39.56
N PRO A 198 12.75 -9.92 -39.86
CA PRO A 198 12.71 -8.46 -39.90
C PRO A 198 12.73 -7.81 -38.51
N PHE A 199 13.41 -6.67 -38.40
CA PHE A 199 13.41 -5.81 -37.21
C PHE A 199 12.76 -4.46 -37.50
N THR A 200 12.23 -3.81 -36.47
CA THR A 200 11.94 -2.37 -36.48
C THR A 200 12.77 -1.70 -35.40
N VAL A 201 13.67 -0.80 -35.78
CA VAL A 201 14.56 -0.10 -34.84
C VAL A 201 14.14 1.36 -34.73
N PHE A 202 13.82 1.78 -33.52
CA PHE A 202 13.64 3.18 -33.18
C PHE A 202 15.02 3.77 -32.87
N ALA A 203 15.70 4.32 -33.86
CA ALA A 203 17.10 4.72 -33.78
C ALA A 203 17.26 6.14 -33.19
N PRO A 204 17.80 6.30 -31.97
CA PRO A 204 18.02 7.60 -31.38
C PRO A 204 19.22 8.32 -32.01
N THR A 205 19.07 9.61 -32.26
CA THR A 205 20.16 10.45 -32.78
C THR A 205 21.30 10.66 -31.78
N ASP A 206 22.45 11.13 -32.26
CA ASP A 206 23.59 11.49 -31.39
C ASP A 206 23.24 12.58 -30.37
N GLN A 207 22.35 13.50 -30.73
CA GLN A 207 21.81 14.51 -29.82
C GLN A 207 20.96 13.87 -28.72
N ALA A 208 20.15 12.85 -29.05
CA ALA A 208 19.35 12.12 -28.09
C ALA A 208 20.21 11.43 -27.01
N PHE A 209 21.33 10.81 -27.39
CA PHE A 209 22.29 10.24 -26.44
C PHE A 209 22.91 11.32 -25.53
N THR A 210 23.26 12.48 -26.12
CA THR A 210 23.80 13.62 -25.38
C THR A 210 22.80 14.15 -24.37
N ASP A 211 21.54 14.31 -24.77
CA ASP A 211 20.46 14.83 -23.92
C ASP A 211 20.09 13.86 -22.80
N ALA A 212 20.22 12.54 -23.05
CA ALA A 212 20.08 11.51 -22.04
C ALA A 212 21.26 11.43 -21.06
N GLY A 213 22.37 12.14 -21.34
CA GLY A 213 23.57 12.10 -20.51
C GLY A 213 24.32 10.77 -20.55
N ILE A 214 24.14 9.97 -21.61
CA ILE A 214 24.78 8.67 -21.76
C ILE A 214 26.20 8.86 -22.30
N ASP A 215 27.19 8.59 -21.45
CA ASP A 215 28.61 8.57 -21.83
C ASP A 215 29.08 7.10 -21.93
N LEU A 216 29.28 6.59 -23.14
CA LEU A 216 29.70 5.21 -23.37
C LEU A 216 31.07 4.85 -22.75
N SER A 217 31.87 5.85 -22.36
CA SER A 217 33.14 5.62 -21.66
C SER A 217 32.97 5.27 -20.18
N THR A 218 31.77 5.43 -19.60
CA THR A 218 31.49 5.03 -18.23
C THR A 218 31.04 3.58 -18.10
N PHE A 219 30.70 2.92 -19.21
CA PHE A 219 30.23 1.54 -19.23
C PHE A 219 31.42 0.58 -19.34
N GLU A 220 32.02 0.19 -18.22
CA GLU A 220 33.27 -0.59 -18.21
C GLU A 220 33.10 -1.99 -17.61
N THR A 221 32.09 -2.18 -16.78
CA THR A 221 31.76 -3.46 -16.14
C THR A 221 30.77 -4.28 -16.96
N THR A 222 30.72 -5.59 -16.70
CA THR A 222 29.76 -6.49 -17.34
C THR A 222 28.32 -6.07 -17.03
N GLU A 223 28.05 -5.64 -15.80
CA GLU A 223 26.73 -5.20 -15.35
C GLU A 223 26.30 -3.91 -16.07
N GLU A 224 27.20 -2.93 -16.19
CA GLU A 224 26.93 -1.72 -16.97
C GLU A 224 26.68 -2.05 -18.44
N ILE A 225 27.51 -2.88 -19.07
CA ILE A 225 27.34 -3.29 -20.47
C ILE A 225 26.03 -4.08 -20.66
N THR A 226 25.61 -4.86 -19.67
CA THR A 226 24.31 -5.57 -19.69
C THR A 226 23.15 -4.58 -19.63
N ALA A 227 23.23 -3.55 -18.78
CA ALA A 227 22.23 -2.49 -18.74
C ALA A 227 22.19 -1.67 -20.05
N LEU A 228 23.35 -1.44 -20.68
CA LEU A 228 23.40 -0.83 -22.01
C LEU A 228 22.74 -1.71 -23.07
N ALA A 229 22.99 -3.02 -23.04
CA ALA A 229 22.36 -3.96 -23.96
C ALA A 229 20.83 -3.96 -23.80
N ASP A 230 20.34 -3.96 -22.56
CA ASP A 230 18.91 -3.87 -22.22
C ASP A 230 18.27 -2.60 -22.81
N ILE A 231 18.87 -1.42 -22.55
CA ILE A 231 18.47 -0.14 -23.15
C ILE A 231 18.40 -0.24 -24.68
N LEU A 232 19.42 -0.79 -25.34
CA LEU A 232 19.47 -0.90 -26.79
C LEU A 232 18.40 -1.85 -27.33
N THR A 233 18.14 -2.97 -26.66
CA THR A 233 17.08 -3.91 -27.05
C THR A 233 15.67 -3.38 -26.84
N TYR A 234 15.47 -2.42 -25.93
CA TYR A 234 14.19 -1.71 -25.76
C TYR A 234 13.83 -0.80 -26.96
N HIS A 235 14.81 -0.45 -27.80
CA HIS A 235 14.57 0.30 -29.03
C HIS A 235 14.17 -0.58 -30.23
N VAL A 236 14.06 -1.89 -30.04
CA VAL A 236 13.90 -2.84 -31.16
C VAL A 236 12.62 -3.64 -30.99
N VAL A 237 11.83 -3.71 -32.05
CA VAL A 237 10.64 -4.56 -32.15
C VAL A 237 10.89 -5.64 -33.19
N SER A 238 10.43 -6.86 -32.92
CA SER A 238 10.46 -7.95 -33.90
C SER A 238 9.35 -7.77 -34.92
N GLY A 239 9.66 -7.87 -36.22
CA GLY A 239 8.72 -7.59 -37.30
C GLY A 239 9.04 -6.29 -38.05
N THR A 240 8.48 -6.17 -39.26
CA THR A 240 8.43 -4.92 -40.02
C THR A 240 7.20 -4.13 -39.59
N VAL A 241 7.40 -2.97 -38.99
CA VAL A 241 6.34 -2.05 -38.57
C VAL A 241 6.59 -0.69 -39.23
N LEU A 242 5.81 -0.37 -40.25
CA LEU A 242 5.86 0.93 -40.92
C LEU A 242 5.09 1.97 -40.10
N SER A 243 5.35 3.25 -40.36
CA SER A 243 4.64 4.35 -39.70
C SER A 243 3.13 4.28 -39.93
N THR A 244 2.70 3.71 -41.05
CA THR A 244 1.29 3.48 -41.41
C THR A 244 0.63 2.35 -40.63
N ASP A 245 1.40 1.47 -40.00
CA ASP A 245 0.90 0.35 -39.19
C ASP A 245 0.63 0.77 -37.74
N LEU A 246 1.17 1.91 -37.31
CA LEU A 246 1.04 2.43 -35.94
C LEU A 246 -0.31 3.11 -35.74
N THR A 247 -0.93 2.85 -34.59
CA THR A 247 -2.21 3.46 -34.18
C THR A 247 -2.10 4.07 -32.79
N ASP A 248 -2.93 5.08 -32.51
CA ASP A 248 -2.91 5.79 -31.23
C ASP A 248 -3.30 4.87 -30.06
N GLY A 249 -2.46 4.83 -29.02
CA GLY A 249 -2.63 3.96 -27.86
C GLY A 249 -2.21 2.50 -28.08
N MET A 250 -1.63 2.16 -29.23
CA MET A 250 -1.06 0.83 -29.47
C MET A 250 0.09 0.56 -28.50
N THR A 251 0.18 -0.67 -28.00
CA THR A 251 1.35 -1.16 -27.24
C THR A 251 1.96 -2.38 -27.92
N THR A 252 3.28 -2.55 -27.80
CA THR A 252 4.01 -3.74 -28.28
C THR A 252 5.21 -4.02 -27.40
N ALA A 253 5.52 -5.29 -27.18
CA ALA A 253 6.77 -5.68 -26.52
C ALA A 253 7.98 -5.39 -27.43
N ALA A 254 9.02 -4.79 -26.86
CA ALA A 254 10.35 -4.68 -27.46
C ALA A 254 11.15 -5.99 -27.29
N LEU A 255 12.38 -6.06 -27.82
CA LEU A 255 13.23 -7.25 -27.71
C LEU A 255 13.68 -7.53 -26.27
N ASN A 256 13.71 -6.51 -25.39
CA ASN A 256 13.95 -6.71 -23.96
C ASN A 256 12.71 -7.17 -23.18
N MET A 257 11.57 -7.36 -23.87
CA MET A 257 10.26 -7.76 -23.36
C MET A 257 9.46 -6.66 -22.64
N ASP A 258 9.97 -5.44 -22.52
CA ASP A 258 9.19 -4.31 -22.01
C ASP A 258 8.25 -3.75 -23.09
N ASP A 259 7.13 -3.18 -22.64
CA ASP A 259 6.13 -2.61 -23.54
C ASP A 259 6.49 -1.18 -23.98
N LEU A 260 6.55 -0.97 -25.30
CA LEU A 260 6.51 0.34 -25.93
C LEU A 260 5.06 0.78 -26.13
N THR A 261 4.79 2.06 -25.89
CA THR A 261 3.48 2.67 -26.14
C THR A 261 3.58 3.70 -27.27
N PHE A 262 2.65 3.67 -28.22
CA PHE A 262 2.62 4.60 -29.35
C PHE A 262 1.52 5.64 -29.20
N THR A 263 1.88 6.90 -29.47
CA THR A 263 0.92 8.00 -29.63
C THR A 263 0.95 8.47 -31.07
N VAL A 264 -0.21 8.51 -31.73
CA VAL A 264 -0.32 8.92 -33.14
C VAL A 264 -1.35 10.04 -33.25
N ASN A 265 -0.92 11.23 -33.63
CA ASN A 265 -1.79 12.39 -33.75
C ASN A 265 -1.36 13.30 -34.91
N ASN A 266 -1.98 14.49 -35.02
CA ASN A 266 -1.68 15.44 -36.09
C ASN A 266 -0.24 15.99 -36.06
N ASP A 267 0.45 15.87 -34.92
CA ASP A 267 1.83 16.31 -34.73
C ASP A 267 2.85 15.21 -35.07
N GLY A 268 2.39 14.00 -35.42
CA GLY A 268 3.22 12.87 -35.85
C GLY A 268 3.09 11.63 -34.99
N VAL A 269 4.12 10.78 -35.03
CA VAL A 269 4.23 9.53 -34.26
C VAL A 269 5.19 9.74 -33.09
N LYS A 270 4.81 9.28 -31.91
CA LYS A 270 5.70 9.12 -30.76
C LYS A 270 5.73 7.68 -30.28
N VAL A 271 6.91 7.24 -29.85
CA VAL A 271 7.11 6.00 -29.11
C VAL A 271 7.54 6.39 -27.70
N ASN A 272 6.73 6.03 -26.71
CA ASN A 272 6.75 6.59 -25.37
C ASN A 272 6.76 8.14 -25.43
N GLU A 273 7.83 8.76 -24.94
CA GLU A 273 8.01 10.22 -25.00
C GLU A 273 8.91 10.71 -26.14
N ALA A 274 9.43 9.79 -26.97
CA ALA A 274 10.33 10.10 -28.08
C ALA A 274 9.53 10.37 -29.37
N THR A 275 9.85 11.46 -30.06
CA THR A 275 9.23 11.83 -31.33
C THR A 275 9.97 11.14 -32.48
N VAL A 276 9.23 10.51 -33.38
CA VAL A 276 9.78 10.03 -34.64
C VAL A 276 10.01 11.22 -35.57
N THR A 277 11.28 11.51 -35.87
CA THR A 277 11.72 12.65 -36.68
C THR A 277 11.88 12.30 -38.16
N SER A 278 12.19 11.04 -38.46
CA SER A 278 12.19 10.49 -39.81
C SER A 278 11.70 9.04 -39.73
N ALA A 279 10.67 8.70 -40.49
CA ALA A 279 10.07 7.38 -40.47
C ALA A 279 10.41 6.58 -41.72
N ASP A 280 10.20 5.27 -41.66
CA ASP A 280 10.19 4.35 -42.81
C ASP A 280 11.51 4.31 -43.61
N VAL A 281 12.66 4.37 -42.93
CA VAL A 281 13.95 4.11 -43.58
C VAL A 281 14.10 2.60 -43.76
N ILE A 282 13.93 2.13 -45.00
CA ILE A 282 13.92 0.71 -45.33
C ILE A 282 15.36 0.14 -45.34
N ALA A 283 15.53 -1.05 -44.75
CA ALA A 283 16.77 -1.83 -44.68
C ALA A 283 16.54 -3.27 -45.20
N SER A 284 17.59 -4.03 -45.51
CA SER A 284 17.41 -5.42 -46.02
C SER A 284 16.80 -6.37 -45.00
N ASN A 285 17.02 -6.08 -43.71
CA ASN A 285 16.55 -6.89 -42.60
C ASN A 285 15.56 -6.14 -41.69
N GLY A 286 14.91 -5.07 -42.19
CA GLY A 286 13.88 -4.38 -41.42
C GLY A 286 13.65 -2.91 -41.78
N VAL A 287 13.22 -2.14 -40.79
CA VAL A 287 12.88 -0.70 -40.91
C VAL A 287 13.51 0.09 -39.76
N ILE A 288 13.93 1.32 -40.04
CA ILE A 288 14.43 2.27 -39.04
C ILE A 288 13.47 3.47 -38.95
N HIS A 289 13.11 3.83 -37.72
CA HIS A 289 12.44 5.09 -37.37
C HIS A 289 13.39 5.93 -36.52
N VAL A 290 13.82 7.08 -37.02
CA VAL A 290 14.75 7.97 -36.31
C VAL A 290 14.01 8.72 -35.21
N ILE A 291 14.51 8.70 -33.97
CA ILE A 291 13.87 9.33 -32.81
C ILE A 291 14.76 10.40 -32.13
N ASP A 292 14.11 11.37 -31.49
CA ASP A 292 14.77 12.51 -30.84
C ASP A 292 15.19 12.27 -29.38
N LYS A 293 14.88 11.10 -28.80
CA LYS A 293 15.24 10.72 -27.43
C LYS A 293 15.67 9.27 -27.35
N VAL A 294 16.55 8.95 -26.41
CA VAL A 294 16.83 7.56 -26.02
C VAL A 294 15.63 7.03 -25.22
N LEU A 295 15.11 5.88 -25.62
CA LEU A 295 14.12 5.12 -24.88
C LEU A 295 14.82 4.44 -23.70
N MET A 296 14.45 4.84 -22.49
CA MET A 296 14.89 4.18 -21.28
C MET A 296 13.86 3.10 -20.92
N PRO A 297 14.27 1.82 -20.77
CA PRO A 297 13.42 0.79 -20.21
C PRO A 297 12.78 1.28 -18.91
N PRO A 298 11.53 0.90 -18.60
CA PRO A 298 11.01 1.07 -17.25
C PRO A 298 12.01 0.47 -16.27
N ALA A 299 12.28 1.14 -15.16
CA ALA A 299 13.17 0.56 -14.16
C ALA A 299 12.62 -0.79 -13.71
N ASP A 300 13.42 -1.85 -13.83
CA ASP A 300 13.08 -3.17 -13.27
C ASP A 300 12.67 -2.97 -11.82
N LEU A 301 11.39 -3.21 -11.55
CA LEU A 301 10.91 -3.16 -10.18
C LEU A 301 11.65 -4.26 -9.42
N GLN A 302 12.34 -3.88 -8.35
CA GLN A 302 13.01 -4.84 -7.50
C GLN A 302 11.97 -5.59 -6.66
N ASP A 303 12.33 -6.80 -6.20
CA ASP A 303 11.45 -7.53 -5.28
C ASP A 303 11.32 -6.79 -3.94
N ILE A 304 10.28 -7.14 -3.18
CA ILE A 304 9.95 -6.48 -1.93
C ILE A 304 11.14 -6.43 -0.93
N PRO A 305 11.84 -7.55 -0.62
CA PRO A 305 13.00 -7.51 0.27
C PRO A 305 14.12 -6.58 -0.23
N THR A 306 14.36 -6.56 -1.54
CA THR A 306 15.41 -5.73 -2.13
C THR A 306 15.06 -4.24 -2.06
N ILE A 307 13.80 -3.88 -2.34
CA ILE A 307 13.32 -2.50 -2.15
C ILE A 307 13.43 -2.08 -0.68
N ALA A 308 12.96 -2.92 0.26
CA ALA A 308 13.04 -2.63 1.68
C ALA A 308 14.50 -2.36 2.11
N GLN A 309 15.45 -3.17 1.65
CA GLN A 309 16.88 -2.99 1.92
C GLN A 309 17.42 -1.65 1.39
N GLY A 310 16.93 -1.18 0.23
CA GLY A 310 17.36 0.07 -0.42
C GLY A 310 16.82 1.35 0.21
N THR A 311 15.76 1.27 1.01
CA THR A 311 15.10 2.45 1.62
C THR A 311 15.92 3.15 2.72
N GLY A 312 16.85 2.44 3.34
CA GLY A 312 17.65 2.93 4.47
C GLY A 312 16.92 3.05 5.81
N VAL A 313 15.64 2.69 5.90
CA VAL A 313 14.82 2.77 7.13
C VAL A 313 14.18 1.44 7.54
N HIS A 314 14.51 0.34 6.86
CA HIS A 314 13.99 -1.01 7.11
C HIS A 314 15.11 -2.02 7.41
N GLY A 315 16.26 -1.57 7.95
CA GLY A 315 17.36 -2.46 8.29
C GLY A 315 17.00 -3.54 9.31
N ALA A 316 16.18 -3.20 10.30
CA ALA A 316 15.64 -4.13 11.31
C ALA A 316 14.69 -5.15 10.67
N LEU A 317 13.77 -4.69 9.79
CA LEU A 317 12.85 -5.58 9.07
C LEU A 317 13.60 -6.62 8.22
N VAL A 318 14.58 -6.19 7.42
CA VAL A 318 15.33 -7.11 6.56
C VAL A 318 16.18 -8.08 7.39
N SER A 319 16.74 -7.63 8.51
CA SER A 319 17.45 -8.49 9.46
C SER A 319 16.51 -9.54 10.07
N ALA A 320 15.31 -9.14 10.48
CA ALA A 320 14.29 -10.02 11.03
C ALA A 320 13.83 -11.07 10.00
N LEU A 321 13.56 -10.66 8.76
CA LEU A 321 13.22 -11.57 7.65
C LEU A 321 14.32 -12.60 7.38
N THR A 322 15.58 -12.18 7.48
CA THR A 322 16.73 -13.08 7.32
C THR A 322 16.78 -14.11 8.46
N GLN A 323 16.62 -13.66 9.70
CA GLN A 323 16.65 -14.52 10.89
C GLN A 323 15.48 -15.51 10.94
N ALA A 324 14.29 -15.09 10.47
CA ALA A 324 13.10 -15.94 10.33
C ALA A 324 13.11 -16.82 9.06
N ASN A 325 14.14 -16.71 8.20
CA ASN A 325 14.25 -17.42 6.92
C ASN A 325 13.06 -17.17 5.96
N LEU A 326 12.57 -15.92 5.93
CA LEU A 326 11.42 -15.50 5.12
C LEU A 326 11.80 -14.70 3.85
N VAL A 327 13.08 -14.35 3.66
CA VAL A 327 13.54 -13.57 2.50
C VAL A 327 13.11 -14.22 1.19
N SER A 328 13.43 -15.49 0.98
CA SER A 328 13.08 -16.21 -0.26
C SER A 328 11.56 -16.35 -0.45
N THR A 329 10.78 -16.35 0.64
CA THR A 329 9.32 -16.38 0.58
C THR A 329 8.78 -15.07 0.00
N LEU A 330 9.29 -13.93 0.48
CA LEU A 330 8.90 -12.60 0.00
C LEU A 330 9.59 -12.19 -1.31
N GLN A 331 10.56 -12.97 -1.81
CA GLN A 331 11.07 -12.87 -3.19
C GLN A 331 10.27 -13.73 -4.18
N GLY A 332 9.34 -14.56 -3.70
CA GLY A 332 8.49 -15.39 -4.55
C GLY A 332 7.61 -14.56 -5.50
N SER A 333 6.90 -15.23 -6.40
CA SER A 333 6.16 -14.59 -7.50
C SER A 333 5.04 -13.61 -7.09
N GLY A 334 4.63 -13.58 -5.82
CA GLY A 334 3.57 -12.70 -5.34
C GLY A 334 2.22 -12.89 -6.06
N PRO A 335 1.35 -11.86 -6.12
CA PRO A 335 1.55 -10.54 -5.53
C PRO A 335 1.41 -10.55 -4.00
N PHE A 336 2.23 -9.75 -3.32
CA PHE A 336 2.15 -9.49 -1.88
C PHE A 336 1.85 -8.02 -1.60
N THR A 337 1.19 -7.75 -0.47
CA THR A 337 1.12 -6.42 0.13
C THR A 337 1.82 -6.50 1.48
N VAL A 338 2.92 -5.77 1.65
CA VAL A 338 3.70 -5.78 2.89
C VAL A 338 3.55 -4.45 3.60
N PHE A 339 3.08 -4.51 4.85
CA PHE A 339 3.08 -3.37 5.75
C PHE A 339 4.45 -3.35 6.46
N ALA A 340 5.38 -2.54 5.96
CA ALA A 340 6.78 -2.57 6.37
C ALA A 340 7.04 -1.59 7.53
N PRO A 341 7.31 -2.06 8.75
CA PRO A 341 7.63 -1.18 9.87
C PRO A 341 9.05 -0.61 9.74
N THR A 342 9.18 0.67 10.09
CA THR A 342 10.49 1.35 10.12
C THR A 342 11.39 0.82 11.25
N ASP A 343 12.69 1.13 11.17
CA ASP A 343 13.65 0.80 12.23
C ASP A 343 13.28 1.45 13.58
N GLN A 344 12.68 2.64 13.55
CA GLN A 344 12.15 3.29 14.74
C GLN A 344 10.97 2.50 15.33
N ALA A 345 10.08 1.97 14.48
CA ALA A 345 8.96 1.13 14.93
C ALA A 345 9.42 -0.13 15.67
N PHE A 346 10.48 -0.80 15.19
CA PHE A 346 11.10 -1.94 15.91
C PHE A 346 11.68 -1.52 17.25
N THR A 347 12.32 -0.34 17.31
CA THR A 347 12.90 0.21 18.54
C THR A 347 11.81 0.53 19.56
N ASP A 348 10.73 1.18 19.13
CA ASP A 348 9.60 1.56 19.98
C ASP A 348 8.83 0.33 20.49
N ALA A 349 8.77 -0.74 19.70
CA ALA A 349 8.21 -2.03 20.10
C ALA A 349 9.11 -2.83 21.07
N GLY A 350 10.34 -2.35 21.35
CA GLY A 350 11.28 -3.04 22.24
C GLY A 350 11.79 -4.38 21.71
N ILE A 351 11.71 -4.62 20.39
CA ILE A 351 12.11 -5.90 19.78
C ILE A 351 13.63 -5.93 19.61
N ASP A 352 14.31 -6.72 20.44
CA ASP A 352 15.72 -7.06 20.25
C ASP A 352 15.88 -8.35 19.44
N LEU A 353 16.24 -8.23 18.16
CA LEU A 353 16.48 -9.38 17.28
C LEU A 353 17.56 -10.33 17.81
N ALA A 354 18.52 -9.83 18.60
CA ALA A 354 19.55 -10.67 19.20
C ALA A 354 18.98 -11.62 20.27
N ALA A 355 17.78 -11.37 20.80
CA ALA A 355 17.10 -12.23 21.75
C ALA A 355 16.47 -13.49 21.11
N PHE A 356 16.25 -13.49 19.79
CA PHE A 356 15.59 -14.57 19.05
C PHE A 356 16.58 -15.68 18.62
N THR A 357 17.05 -16.45 19.59
CA THR A 357 18.15 -17.43 19.39
C THR A 357 17.69 -18.88 19.30
N THR A 358 16.48 -19.20 19.76
CA THR A 358 15.92 -20.55 19.71
C THR A 358 14.92 -20.71 18.57
N ASP A 359 14.70 -21.94 18.11
CA ASP A 359 13.73 -22.24 17.04
C ASP A 359 12.32 -21.74 17.38
N GLU A 360 11.92 -21.77 18.65
CA GLU A 360 10.61 -21.31 19.13
C GLU A 360 10.50 -19.77 19.08
N GLN A 361 11.58 -19.07 19.47
CA GLN A 361 11.64 -17.63 19.33
C GLN A 361 11.62 -17.25 17.84
N ILE A 362 12.42 -17.91 17.01
CA ILE A 362 12.45 -17.66 15.56
C ILE A 362 11.08 -17.94 14.91
N ALA A 363 10.36 -18.98 15.36
CA ALA A 363 8.99 -19.23 14.92
C ALA A 363 8.02 -18.11 15.34
N THR A 364 8.19 -17.56 16.54
CA THR A 364 7.43 -16.39 17.01
C THR A 364 7.72 -15.16 16.15
N LEU A 365 9.00 -14.93 15.82
CA LEU A 365 9.41 -13.86 14.91
C LEU A 365 8.81 -14.04 13.51
N ALA A 366 8.80 -15.26 12.99
CA ALA A 366 8.18 -15.57 11.70
C ALA A 366 6.66 -15.31 11.70
N ASP A 367 5.97 -15.64 12.79
CA ASP A 367 4.54 -15.35 12.97
C ASP A 367 4.26 -13.83 12.96
N ILE A 368 5.04 -13.06 13.73
CA ILE A 368 4.99 -11.59 13.71
C ILE A 368 5.21 -11.04 12.30
N LEU A 369 6.25 -11.50 11.60
CA LEU A 369 6.58 -11.00 10.27
C LEU A 369 5.54 -11.38 9.22
N THR A 370 4.91 -12.55 9.33
CA THR A 370 3.85 -12.98 8.40
C THR A 370 2.50 -12.31 8.67
N TYR A 371 2.29 -11.75 9.86
CA TYR A 371 1.15 -10.86 10.16
C TYR A 371 1.22 -9.50 9.45
N HIS A 372 2.42 -9.07 9.03
CA HIS A 372 2.62 -7.85 8.24
C HIS A 372 2.34 -8.03 6.74
N VAL A 373 1.95 -9.23 6.30
CA VAL A 373 1.85 -9.57 4.87
C VAL A 373 0.43 -10.00 4.55
N VAL A 374 -0.12 -9.43 3.48
CA VAL A 374 -1.40 -9.84 2.88
C VAL A 374 -1.13 -10.37 1.46
N SER A 375 -1.85 -11.41 1.06
CA SER A 375 -1.80 -11.90 -0.32
C SER A 375 -2.62 -11.00 -1.24
N GLY A 376 -2.07 -10.63 -2.39
CA GLY A 376 -2.68 -9.69 -3.33
C GLY A 376 -1.88 -8.40 -3.46
N ASN A 377 -2.12 -7.68 -4.55
CA ASN A 377 -1.61 -6.32 -4.75
C ASN A 377 -2.69 -5.33 -4.32
N VAL A 378 -2.57 -4.76 -3.12
CA VAL A 378 -3.56 -3.88 -2.51
C VAL A 378 -2.97 -2.48 -2.39
N LEU A 379 -3.41 -1.57 -3.26
CA LEU A 379 -3.01 -0.18 -3.21
C LEU A 379 -3.78 0.57 -2.12
N SER A 380 -3.27 1.73 -1.70
CA SER A 380 -3.95 2.57 -0.70
C SER A 380 -5.35 2.99 -1.17
N THR A 381 -5.55 3.14 -2.48
CA THR A 381 -6.85 3.45 -3.10
C THR A 381 -7.85 2.31 -3.07
N ASP A 382 -7.40 1.08 -2.82
CA ASP A 382 -8.26 -0.10 -2.69
C ASP A 382 -8.81 -0.27 -1.26
N LEU A 383 -8.24 0.45 -0.29
CA LEU A 383 -8.62 0.38 1.12
C LEU A 383 -9.82 1.29 1.42
N THR A 384 -10.76 0.76 2.20
CA THR A 384 -11.93 1.51 2.70
C THR A 384 -12.03 1.43 4.21
N ASP A 385 -12.65 2.44 4.83
CA ASP A 385 -12.84 2.48 6.28
C ASP A 385 -13.62 1.26 6.80
N GLY A 386 -13.10 0.62 7.85
CA GLY A 386 -13.66 -0.60 8.44
C GLY A 386 -13.39 -1.89 7.66
N MET A 387 -12.59 -1.85 6.58
CA MET A 387 -12.17 -3.05 5.85
C MET A 387 -11.37 -3.98 6.78
N GLN A 388 -11.47 -5.29 6.55
CA GLN A 388 -10.62 -6.29 7.19
C GLN A 388 -9.96 -7.17 6.14
N ALA A 389 -8.72 -7.60 6.38
CA ALA A 389 -8.01 -8.58 5.57
C ALA A 389 -7.37 -9.66 6.44
N SER A 390 -7.23 -10.86 5.89
CA SER A 390 -6.44 -11.92 6.52
C SER A 390 -4.98 -11.77 6.11
N ALA A 391 -4.10 -11.71 7.11
CA ALA A 391 -2.67 -11.79 6.90
C ALA A 391 -2.22 -13.23 6.57
N ILE A 392 -0.96 -13.39 6.13
CA ILE A 392 -0.42 -14.70 5.76
C ILE A 392 -0.38 -15.68 6.94
N ASN A 393 -0.21 -15.19 8.18
CA ASN A 393 -0.27 -16.03 9.37
C ASN A 393 -1.69 -16.53 9.71
N GLY A 394 -2.72 -15.97 9.06
CA GLY A 394 -4.12 -16.34 9.22
C GLY A 394 -4.95 -15.38 10.08
N ASP A 395 -4.30 -14.49 10.84
CA ASP A 395 -4.99 -13.50 11.67
C ASP A 395 -5.59 -12.38 10.82
N LYS A 396 -6.55 -11.67 11.42
CA LYS A 396 -7.21 -10.55 10.75
C LYS A 396 -6.61 -9.22 11.18
N MET A 397 -6.37 -8.37 10.20
CA MET A 397 -6.07 -6.95 10.38
C MET A 397 -7.26 -6.09 9.98
N SER A 398 -7.38 -4.94 10.63
CA SER A 398 -8.43 -3.95 10.37
C SER A 398 -7.84 -2.67 9.76
N PHE A 399 -8.61 -2.00 8.91
CA PHE A 399 -8.18 -0.76 8.26
C PHE A 399 -9.09 0.39 8.65
N THR A 400 -8.49 1.51 9.02
CA THR A 400 -9.18 2.79 9.22
C THR A 400 -8.75 3.74 8.13
N VAL A 401 -9.70 4.34 7.42
CA VAL A 401 -9.42 5.29 6.33
C VAL A 401 -10.20 6.56 6.58
N ASN A 402 -9.51 7.66 6.82
CA ASN A 402 -10.14 8.95 7.11
C ASN A 402 -9.34 10.11 6.49
N SER A 403 -9.69 11.36 6.84
CA SER A 403 -9.02 12.55 6.32
C SER A 403 -7.55 12.68 6.75
N GLU A 404 -7.12 11.96 7.79
CA GLU A 404 -5.75 11.94 8.30
C GLU A 404 -4.87 10.88 7.63
N GLY A 405 -5.47 9.95 6.85
CA GLY A 405 -4.76 8.93 6.09
C GLY A 405 -5.30 7.51 6.31
N VAL A 406 -4.43 6.52 6.09
CA VAL A 406 -4.71 5.10 6.27
C VAL A 406 -4.01 4.60 7.53
N LYS A 407 -4.72 3.83 8.36
CA LYS A 407 -4.15 3.02 9.43
C LYS A 407 -4.46 1.56 9.23
N VAL A 408 -3.51 0.70 9.59
CA VAL A 408 -3.70 -0.75 9.71
C VAL A 408 -3.54 -1.12 11.18
N ASN A 409 -4.61 -1.63 11.79
CA ASN A 409 -4.80 -1.64 13.24
C ASN A 409 -4.50 -0.24 13.82
N ASP A 410 -3.54 -0.13 14.73
CA ASP A 410 -3.10 1.14 15.33
C ASP A 410 -1.84 1.74 14.69
N ALA A 411 -1.34 1.15 13.60
CA ALA A 411 -0.17 1.61 12.87
C ALA A 411 -0.57 2.57 11.73
N THR A 412 0.07 3.74 11.68
CA THR A 412 -0.16 4.74 10.64
C THR A 412 0.69 4.41 9.41
N VAL A 413 0.06 4.41 8.23
CA VAL A 413 0.80 4.32 6.96
C VAL A 413 1.43 5.67 6.67
N SER A 414 2.74 5.75 6.83
CA SER A 414 3.55 6.96 6.64
C SER A 414 3.94 7.21 5.18
N SER A 415 4.07 6.14 4.40
CA SER A 415 4.29 6.19 2.95
C SER A 415 3.59 5.00 2.31
N ALA A 416 2.67 5.25 1.38
CA ALA A 416 1.90 4.20 0.71
C ALA A 416 2.42 3.92 -0.70
N ASP A 417 2.00 2.78 -1.25
CA ASP A 417 2.12 2.44 -2.68
C ASP A 417 3.54 2.41 -3.23
N VAL A 418 4.50 1.89 -2.46
CA VAL A 418 5.86 1.62 -2.98
C VAL A 418 5.79 0.35 -3.81
N ILE A 419 5.79 0.51 -5.14
CA ILE A 419 5.60 -0.59 -6.10
C ILE A 419 6.88 -1.45 -6.21
N ALA A 420 6.70 -2.78 -6.16
CA ALA A 420 7.73 -3.80 -6.31
C ALA A 420 7.36 -4.77 -7.46
N SER A 421 8.30 -5.57 -7.97
CA SER A 421 8.00 -6.52 -9.06
C SER A 421 7.04 -7.63 -8.66
N ASN A 422 7.00 -7.95 -7.37
CA ASN A 422 6.16 -9.01 -6.82
C ASN A 422 5.13 -8.50 -5.79
N GLY A 423 4.81 -7.19 -5.82
CA GLY A 423 3.76 -6.63 -4.98
C GLY A 423 3.92 -5.15 -4.64
N VAL A 424 3.43 -4.77 -3.46
CA VAL A 424 3.46 -3.38 -2.96
C VAL A 424 3.88 -3.32 -1.50
N ILE A 425 4.56 -2.24 -1.12
CA ILE A 425 4.96 -1.95 0.26
C ILE A 425 4.21 -0.70 0.75
N HIS A 426 3.64 -0.79 1.96
CA HIS A 426 3.13 0.34 2.74
C HIS A 426 4.00 0.51 3.98
N VAL A 427 4.68 1.65 4.11
CA VAL A 427 5.57 1.92 5.24
C VAL A 427 4.75 2.34 6.46
N ILE A 428 4.95 1.65 7.59
CA ILE A 428 4.20 1.89 8.83
C ILE A 428 5.09 2.32 10.00
N ASP A 429 4.50 3.08 10.93
CA ASP A 429 5.19 3.66 12.09
C ASP A 429 5.24 2.73 13.33
N LYS A 430 4.61 1.54 13.28
CA LYS A 430 4.60 0.56 14.37
C LYS A 430 4.78 -0.87 13.85
N VAL A 431 5.34 -1.74 14.67
CA VAL A 431 5.32 -3.19 14.41
C VAL A 431 3.92 -3.71 14.72
N LEU A 432 3.32 -4.40 13.77
CA LEU A 432 2.06 -5.12 13.95
C LEU A 432 2.31 -6.38 14.77
N MET A 433 1.71 -6.45 15.94
CA MET A 433 1.72 -7.65 16.76
C MET A 433 0.49 -8.50 16.43
N PRO A 434 0.66 -9.78 16.07
CA PRO A 434 -0.46 -10.71 15.94
C PRO A 434 -1.32 -10.65 17.21
N PRO A 435 -2.66 -10.75 17.11
CA PRO A 435 -3.50 -10.93 18.28
C PRO A 435 -2.97 -12.09 19.12
N ALA A 436 -2.98 -11.96 20.45
CA ALA A 436 -2.43 -12.99 21.33
C ALA A 436 -3.07 -14.36 21.03
N GLY A 437 -2.31 -15.22 20.35
CA GLY A 437 -2.70 -16.58 20.02
C GLY A 437 -2.81 -17.48 21.25
N ASP A 438 -3.48 -18.61 21.02
CA ASP A 438 -3.73 -19.76 21.91
C ASP A 438 -2.88 -19.93 23.19
N ILE A 439 -3.56 -20.35 24.26
CA ILE A 439 -3.01 -20.74 25.56
C ILE A 439 -2.98 -22.26 25.72
N CYS A 440 -2.04 -22.77 26.52
CA CYS A 440 -2.12 -24.17 26.96
C CYS A 440 -3.16 -24.33 28.07
N TYR A 441 -4.31 -24.91 27.72
CA TYR A 441 -5.43 -25.10 28.64
C TYR A 441 -5.62 -26.58 28.96
N ASN A 442 -5.64 -26.90 30.25
CA ASN A 442 -6.09 -28.21 30.71
C ASN A 442 -7.60 -28.17 30.96
N VAL A 443 -8.39 -28.87 30.13
CA VAL A 443 -9.86 -28.85 30.21
C VAL A 443 -10.43 -29.61 31.41
N ILE A 444 -9.62 -30.37 32.15
CA ILE A 444 -10.05 -31.12 33.34
C ILE A 444 -9.76 -30.32 34.62
N SER A 445 -8.57 -29.75 34.75
CA SER A 445 -8.23 -28.89 35.89
C SER A 445 -8.68 -27.45 35.70
N HIS A 446 -9.12 -27.08 34.49
CA HIS A 446 -9.32 -25.70 34.08
C HIS A 446 -8.10 -24.84 34.41
N THR A 447 -6.89 -25.30 34.09
CA THR A 447 -5.67 -24.53 34.41
C THR A 447 -4.99 -24.04 33.15
N ILE A 448 -4.59 -22.78 33.14
CA ILE A 448 -3.65 -22.23 32.15
C ILE A 448 -2.23 -22.51 32.65
N ILE A 449 -1.34 -22.94 31.75
CA ILE A 449 0.09 -23.08 32.05
C ILE A 449 0.85 -21.96 31.31
N PRO A 450 1.15 -20.82 31.98
CA PRO A 450 1.90 -19.74 31.36
C PRO A 450 3.29 -20.21 30.92
N GLY A 451 3.72 -19.79 29.73
CA GLY A 451 5.02 -20.17 29.16
C GLY A 451 5.12 -21.63 28.72
N ALA A 452 4.01 -22.38 28.66
CA ALA A 452 4.01 -23.71 28.10
C ALA A 452 4.12 -23.67 26.57
N THR A 453 5.09 -24.40 26.04
CA THR A 453 5.25 -24.57 24.59
C THR A 453 4.12 -25.45 24.04
N LYS A 454 3.81 -25.33 22.74
CA LYS A 454 2.84 -26.22 22.07
C LYS A 454 3.19 -27.70 22.22
N VAL A 455 4.49 -28.02 22.32
CA VAL A 455 4.99 -29.39 22.56
C VAL A 455 4.68 -29.83 23.99
N GLN A 456 4.87 -28.95 24.97
CA GLN A 456 4.49 -29.21 26.36
C GLN A 456 2.98 -29.37 26.53
N CYS A 457 2.20 -28.58 25.80
CA CYS A 457 0.76 -28.70 25.84
C CYS A 457 0.27 -30.02 25.24
N ASN A 458 0.80 -30.42 24.10
CA ASN A 458 0.40 -31.66 23.44
C ASN A 458 1.27 -32.87 23.85
N ALA A 459 1.97 -32.79 24.99
CA ALA A 459 2.92 -33.82 25.42
C ALA A 459 2.25 -35.13 25.84
N HIS A 460 0.95 -35.13 26.10
CA HIS A 460 0.26 -36.29 26.61
C HIS A 460 -0.43 -37.05 25.47
N ILE A 461 -0.14 -38.34 25.38
CA ILE A 461 -0.79 -39.25 24.44
C ILE A 461 -1.32 -40.47 25.16
N TYR A 462 -2.55 -40.88 24.85
CA TYR A 462 -3.09 -42.15 25.34
C TYR A 462 -2.59 -43.28 24.45
N VAL A 463 -1.93 -44.26 25.04
CA VAL A 463 -1.41 -45.44 24.32
C VAL A 463 -2.15 -46.70 24.76
N GLU A 464 -2.50 -47.56 23.79
CA GLU A 464 -3.13 -48.86 24.03
C GLU A 464 -2.22 -50.00 23.58
N ASN A 465 -1.95 -50.96 24.46
CA ASN A 465 -1.12 -52.13 24.17
C ASN A 465 0.25 -51.79 23.56
N TYR A 466 0.82 -50.65 23.93
CA TYR A 466 2.07 -50.16 23.37
C TYR A 466 3.26 -50.90 23.99
N SER A 467 4.14 -51.45 23.14
CA SER A 467 5.28 -52.24 23.59
C SER A 467 6.56 -51.42 23.62
N MET A 468 7.11 -51.19 24.81
CA MET A 468 8.39 -50.51 25.01
C MET A 468 9.29 -51.34 25.94
N GLY A 469 10.50 -51.70 25.49
CA GLY A 469 11.45 -52.47 26.30
C GLY A 469 10.98 -53.88 26.72
N GLY A 470 10.02 -54.49 26.01
CA GLY A 470 9.48 -55.81 26.33
C GLY A 470 8.31 -55.82 27.33
N GLN A 471 7.81 -54.65 27.72
CA GLN A 471 6.59 -54.51 28.51
C GLN A 471 5.48 -53.90 27.66
N THR A 472 4.25 -54.35 27.86
CA THR A 472 3.04 -53.81 27.22
C THR A 472 2.39 -52.81 28.17
N ILE A 473 2.16 -51.60 27.67
CA ILE A 473 1.68 -50.45 28.43
C ILE A 473 0.34 -49.99 27.83
N THR A 474 -0.63 -49.74 28.71
CA THR A 474 -1.91 -49.08 28.37
C THR A 474 -2.12 -47.97 29.38
N GLY A 475 -2.20 -46.72 28.93
CA GLY A 475 -2.30 -45.56 29.82
C GLY A 475 -1.88 -44.27 29.16
N CYS A 476 -1.88 -43.19 29.93
CA CYS A 476 -1.38 -41.90 29.45
C CYS A 476 0.14 -41.88 29.50
N TYR A 477 0.76 -41.56 28.37
CA TYR A 477 2.19 -41.40 28.24
C TYR A 477 2.52 -39.95 27.97
N ASN A 478 3.36 -39.37 28.83
CA ASN A 478 3.91 -38.05 28.61
C ASN A 478 5.19 -38.18 27.77
N THR A 479 5.17 -37.66 26.55
CA THR A 479 6.27 -37.74 25.57
C THR A 479 7.48 -36.90 25.95
N ILE A 480 7.34 -35.97 26.91
CA ILE A 480 8.43 -35.13 27.40
C ILE A 480 9.12 -35.77 28.59
N THR A 481 8.36 -36.24 29.58
CA THR A 481 8.92 -36.84 30.80
C THR A 481 9.15 -38.34 30.68
N HIS A 482 8.66 -38.96 29.61
CA HIS A 482 8.66 -40.41 29.39
C HIS A 482 7.98 -41.18 30.53
N ALA A 483 7.09 -40.53 31.28
CA ALA A 483 6.34 -41.12 32.37
C ALA A 483 4.99 -41.68 31.87
N VAL A 484 4.59 -42.81 32.44
CA VAL A 484 3.30 -43.46 32.18
C VAL A 484 2.43 -43.31 33.43
N SER A 485 1.14 -43.01 33.24
CA SER A 485 0.13 -43.03 34.30
C SER A 485 -1.15 -43.74 33.85
N ASP A 486 -1.87 -44.34 34.80
CA ASP A 486 -3.11 -45.09 34.55
C ASP A 486 -4.37 -44.18 34.49
N ILE A 487 -4.20 -42.90 34.16
CA ILE A 487 -5.31 -41.94 34.06
C ILE A 487 -6.16 -42.20 32.80
N SER A 488 -7.39 -41.68 32.79
CA SER A 488 -8.33 -41.90 31.69
C SER A 488 -7.83 -41.27 30.39
N GLN A 489 -8.27 -41.80 29.24
CA GLN A 489 -7.98 -41.21 27.92
C GLN A 489 -8.45 -39.74 27.83
N LEU A 490 -9.56 -39.41 28.48
CA LEU A 490 -10.09 -38.05 28.53
C LEU A 490 -9.13 -37.10 29.28
N GLU A 491 -8.64 -37.51 30.45
CA GLU A 491 -7.63 -36.75 31.21
C GLU A 491 -6.31 -36.67 30.45
N CYS A 492 -5.93 -37.73 29.73
CA CYS A 492 -4.71 -37.72 28.93
C CYS A 492 -4.77 -36.71 27.78
N ASN A 493 -5.92 -36.61 27.12
CA ASN A 493 -6.14 -35.69 26.01
C ASN A 493 -6.60 -34.29 26.48
N SER A 494 -6.61 -34.04 27.79
CA SER A 494 -7.19 -32.82 28.35
C SER A 494 -6.32 -31.58 28.17
N TYR A 495 -5.03 -31.76 27.93
CA TYR A 495 -4.13 -30.68 27.59
C TYR A 495 -4.34 -30.34 26.12
N MET A 496 -4.95 -29.19 25.89
CA MET A 496 -5.26 -28.72 24.56
C MET A 496 -4.73 -27.31 24.37
N TRP A 497 -4.14 -27.12 23.20
CA TRP A 497 -3.85 -25.81 22.67
C TRP A 497 -5.17 -25.18 22.23
N THR A 498 -5.63 -24.14 22.92
CA THR A 498 -6.93 -23.50 22.65
C THR A 498 -6.77 -21.99 22.55
N PRO A 499 -7.62 -21.30 21.75
CA PRO A 499 -7.67 -19.85 21.74
C PRO A 499 -7.80 -19.29 23.15
N ALA A 500 -7.29 -18.08 23.36
CA ALA A 500 -7.58 -17.35 24.59
C ALA A 500 -9.10 -17.34 24.81
N VAL A 501 -9.51 -17.58 26.05
CA VAL A 501 -10.93 -17.54 26.47
C VAL A 501 -11.20 -16.18 27.10
N ASN A 502 -12.47 -15.81 27.28
CA ASN A 502 -12.81 -14.49 27.82
C ASN A 502 -12.29 -14.31 29.26
N LEU A 503 -12.22 -13.07 29.73
CA LEU A 503 -11.66 -12.68 31.03
C LEU A 503 -12.26 -13.48 32.19
N ALA A 504 -13.58 -13.73 32.18
CA ALA A 504 -14.23 -14.51 33.22
C ALA A 504 -13.75 -15.97 33.25
N VAL A 505 -13.62 -16.60 32.09
CA VAL A 505 -13.13 -17.99 31.98
C VAL A 505 -11.63 -18.04 32.30
N THR A 506 -10.85 -17.05 31.87
CA THR A 506 -9.42 -16.94 32.19
C THR A 506 -9.20 -16.79 33.70
N ALA A 507 -9.97 -15.94 34.38
CA ALA A 507 -9.89 -15.78 35.84
C ALA A 507 -10.26 -17.08 36.57
N GLN A 508 -11.31 -17.77 36.14
CA GLN A 508 -11.67 -19.10 36.66
C GLN A 508 -10.53 -20.12 36.49
N ALA A 509 -9.71 -19.94 35.47
CA ALA A 509 -8.70 -20.92 35.08
C ALA A 509 -7.34 -20.76 35.77
N THR A 510 -7.13 -19.75 36.62
CA THR A 510 -5.81 -19.53 37.24
C THR A 510 -5.62 -20.29 38.56
N THR A 511 -6.70 -20.82 39.15
CA THR A 511 -6.74 -21.41 40.52
C THR A 511 -6.34 -20.48 41.66
N ILE A 512 -5.90 -19.26 41.38
CA ILE A 512 -5.50 -18.23 42.35
C ILE A 512 -6.51 -17.08 42.43
N HIS A 513 -7.64 -17.17 41.71
CA HIS A 513 -8.70 -16.15 41.66
C HIS A 513 -10.05 -16.72 42.12
N THR A 514 -10.06 -17.75 42.97
CA THR A 514 -11.31 -18.38 43.43
C THR A 514 -12.23 -17.38 44.12
N SER A 515 -11.66 -16.52 44.96
CA SER A 515 -12.32 -15.44 45.70
C SER A 515 -12.79 -14.33 44.76
N LEU A 516 -11.99 -13.97 43.77
CA LEU A 516 -12.38 -12.99 42.75
C LEU A 516 -13.59 -13.46 41.93
N VAL A 517 -13.57 -14.72 41.47
CA VAL A 517 -14.68 -15.30 40.71
C VAL A 517 -15.94 -15.38 41.56
N ALA A 518 -15.83 -15.75 42.84
CA ALA A 518 -16.95 -15.75 43.77
C ALA A 518 -17.51 -14.33 43.98
N ALA A 519 -16.64 -13.33 44.13
CA ALA A 519 -17.02 -11.92 44.26
C ALA A 519 -17.74 -11.41 43.01
N LEU A 520 -17.21 -11.67 41.82
CA LEU A 520 -17.83 -11.33 40.53
C LEU A 520 -19.21 -11.98 40.38
N THR A 521 -19.37 -13.21 40.86
CA THR A 521 -20.66 -13.92 40.85
C THR A 521 -21.65 -13.26 41.82
N ALA A 522 -21.23 -12.96 43.05
CA ALA A 522 -22.07 -12.28 44.05
C ALA A 522 -22.50 -10.88 43.59
N ALA A 523 -21.60 -10.17 42.90
CA ALA A 523 -21.84 -8.85 42.32
C ALA A 523 -22.63 -8.87 41.01
N GLY A 524 -22.82 -10.04 40.38
CA GLY A 524 -23.52 -10.17 39.10
C GLY A 524 -22.76 -9.57 37.90
N LEU A 525 -21.41 -9.57 37.94
CA LEU A 525 -20.55 -8.96 36.92
C LEU A 525 -19.99 -9.96 35.89
N VAL A 526 -20.23 -11.27 36.06
CA VAL A 526 -19.67 -12.32 35.18
C VAL A 526 -20.02 -12.09 33.71
N ASP A 527 -21.28 -11.78 33.39
CA ASP A 527 -21.71 -11.55 32.01
C ASP A 527 -21.07 -10.28 31.42
N THR A 528 -20.87 -9.24 32.25
CA THR A 528 -20.23 -7.97 31.85
C THR A 528 -18.80 -8.20 31.37
N ILE A 529 -18.01 -8.94 32.15
CA ILE A 529 -16.60 -9.24 31.80
C ILE A 529 -16.45 -10.43 30.83
N SER A 530 -17.55 -11.12 30.50
CA SER A 530 -17.57 -12.20 29.49
C SER A 530 -17.92 -11.71 28.09
N GLY A 531 -18.37 -10.45 27.94
CA GLY A 531 -18.83 -9.87 26.67
C GLY A 531 -17.71 -9.56 25.67
N GLU A 532 -18.05 -8.90 24.57
CA GLU A 532 -17.10 -8.56 23.49
C GLU A 532 -16.28 -7.29 23.76
N THR A 533 -16.62 -6.53 24.79
CA THR A 533 -15.88 -5.32 25.17
C THR A 533 -14.53 -5.70 25.76
N GLU A 534 -13.49 -5.00 25.31
CA GLU A 534 -12.14 -5.20 25.80
C GLU A 534 -11.88 -4.47 27.13
N TYR A 535 -11.22 -5.17 28.05
CA TYR A 535 -10.85 -4.62 29.35
C TYR A 535 -9.44 -5.00 29.79
N THR A 536 -8.85 -4.14 30.61
CA THR A 536 -7.66 -4.43 31.42
C THR A 536 -8.13 -4.67 32.84
N VAL A 537 -7.95 -5.90 33.33
CA VAL A 537 -8.42 -6.31 34.66
C VAL A 537 -7.22 -6.53 35.58
N PHE A 538 -7.12 -5.72 36.62
CA PHE A 538 -6.18 -5.96 37.71
C PHE A 538 -6.78 -6.99 38.66
N ALA A 539 -6.43 -8.27 38.51
CA ALA A 539 -7.06 -9.37 39.22
C ALA A 539 -6.34 -9.66 40.57
N PRO A 540 -6.95 -9.37 41.72
CA PRO A 540 -6.37 -9.70 43.01
C PRO A 540 -6.38 -11.21 43.27
N SER A 541 -5.24 -11.73 43.73
CA SER A 541 -5.11 -13.13 44.12
C SER A 541 -5.96 -13.51 45.34
N ASP A 542 -6.17 -14.81 45.57
CA ASP A 542 -6.86 -15.34 46.75
C ASP A 542 -6.17 -14.93 48.07
N GLN A 543 -4.83 -14.80 48.05
CA GLN A 543 -4.08 -14.26 49.18
C GLN A 543 -4.38 -12.79 49.41
N ALA A 544 -4.52 -12.00 48.34
CA ALA A 544 -4.89 -10.58 48.43
C ALA A 544 -6.25 -10.37 49.11
N PHE A 545 -7.26 -11.19 48.75
CA PHE A 545 -8.57 -11.17 49.43
C PHE A 545 -8.46 -11.54 50.91
N THR A 546 -7.65 -12.55 51.22
CA THR A 546 -7.40 -13.00 52.59
C THR A 546 -6.74 -11.90 53.42
N ASP A 547 -5.72 -11.24 52.87
CA ASP A 547 -4.96 -10.19 53.54
C ASP A 547 -5.80 -8.92 53.73
N ALA A 548 -6.71 -8.63 52.79
CA ALA A 548 -7.70 -7.57 52.92
C ALA A 548 -8.79 -7.88 53.97
N GLY A 549 -8.88 -9.14 54.44
CA GLY A 549 -9.90 -9.56 55.41
C GLY A 549 -11.32 -9.51 54.87
N ILE A 550 -11.49 -9.65 53.55
CA ILE A 550 -12.80 -9.58 52.88
C ILE A 550 -13.54 -10.90 53.08
N ASP A 551 -14.65 -10.85 53.82
CA ASP A 551 -15.59 -11.96 53.96
C ASP A 551 -16.75 -11.78 52.97
N LEU A 552 -16.77 -12.58 51.88
CA LEU A 552 -17.81 -12.48 50.85
C LEU A 552 -19.21 -12.82 51.38
N ASP A 553 -19.32 -13.66 52.41
CA ASP A 553 -20.62 -13.99 53.01
C ASP A 553 -21.21 -12.79 53.77
N SER A 554 -20.39 -11.79 54.09
CA SER A 554 -20.85 -10.56 54.73
C SER A 554 -21.58 -9.61 53.77
N PHE A 555 -21.47 -9.81 52.46
CA PHE A 555 -22.12 -9.02 51.40
C PHE A 555 -23.53 -9.56 51.09
N ASP A 556 -24.38 -9.56 52.10
CA ASP A 556 -25.70 -10.21 52.11
C ASP A 556 -26.88 -9.26 51.87
N THR A 557 -26.64 -7.96 51.72
CA THR A 557 -27.65 -6.95 51.43
C THR A 557 -27.38 -6.26 50.09
N PRO A 558 -28.41 -5.70 49.43
CA PRO A 558 -28.24 -4.96 48.17
C PRO A 558 -27.19 -3.85 48.27
N GLU A 559 -27.18 -3.10 49.37
CA GLU A 559 -26.24 -1.99 49.57
C GLU A 559 -24.80 -2.47 49.64
N LYS A 560 -24.57 -3.58 50.37
CA LYS A 560 -23.23 -4.18 50.43
C LYS A 560 -22.83 -4.75 49.07
N ILE A 561 -23.73 -5.44 48.37
CA ILE A 561 -23.47 -5.97 47.03
C ILE A 561 -23.12 -4.83 46.05
N ASP A 562 -23.74 -3.66 46.18
CA ASP A 562 -23.39 -2.49 45.38
C ASP A 562 -22.00 -1.93 45.76
N THR A 563 -21.62 -1.92 47.05
CA THR A 563 -20.23 -1.66 47.46
C THR A 563 -19.26 -2.67 46.86
N LEU A 564 -19.61 -3.96 46.82
CA LEU A 564 -18.76 -4.99 46.21
C LEU A 564 -18.61 -4.76 44.70
N LYS A 565 -19.68 -4.38 44.00
CA LYS A 565 -19.61 -4.03 42.57
C LYS A 565 -18.68 -2.85 42.34
N ASP A 566 -18.80 -1.80 43.14
CA ASP A 566 -17.95 -0.61 43.05
C ASP A 566 -16.46 -0.97 43.22
N ILE A 567 -16.14 -1.74 44.26
CA ILE A 567 -14.78 -2.27 44.48
C ILE A 567 -14.29 -3.08 43.26
N LEU A 568 -15.11 -4.00 42.73
CA LEU A 568 -14.70 -4.84 41.60
C LEU A 568 -14.53 -4.02 40.31
N LEU A 569 -15.36 -3.01 40.08
CA LEU A 569 -15.26 -2.13 38.91
C LEU A 569 -14.05 -1.18 39.00
N TYR A 570 -13.56 -0.87 40.21
CA TYR A 570 -12.30 -0.16 40.42
C TYR A 570 -11.06 -0.97 39.96
N HIS A 571 -11.20 -2.29 39.78
CA HIS A 571 -10.13 -3.13 39.23
C HIS A 571 -10.14 -3.23 37.70
N VAL A 572 -11.09 -2.57 37.03
CA VAL A 572 -11.33 -2.72 35.59
C VAL A 572 -11.09 -1.39 34.89
N VAL A 573 -10.27 -1.40 33.84
CA VAL A 573 -10.01 -0.26 32.96
C VAL A 573 -10.48 -0.62 31.55
N ALA A 574 -11.04 0.35 30.83
CA ALA A 574 -11.52 0.14 29.46
C ALA A 574 -10.36 -0.03 28.47
N GLY A 575 -10.49 -0.96 27.54
CA GLY A 575 -9.47 -1.29 26.54
C GLY A 575 -8.40 -2.25 27.05
N THR A 576 -7.57 -2.74 26.14
CA THR A 576 -6.48 -3.68 26.44
C THR A 576 -5.16 -2.92 26.57
N VAL A 577 -4.52 -2.99 27.75
CA VAL A 577 -3.23 -2.33 28.03
C VAL A 577 -2.27 -3.36 28.61
N MET A 578 -1.25 -3.71 27.82
CA MET A 578 -0.17 -4.60 28.24
C MET A 578 0.85 -3.85 29.10
N SER A 579 1.65 -4.58 29.87
CA SER A 579 2.71 -4.00 30.69
C SER A 579 3.75 -3.24 29.84
N THR A 580 3.97 -3.69 28.60
CA THR A 580 4.86 -3.05 27.62
C THR A 580 4.32 -1.75 27.05
N ASP A 581 3.01 -1.51 27.14
CA ASP A 581 2.38 -0.30 26.62
C ASP A 581 2.57 0.91 27.56
N LEU A 582 3.06 0.66 28.78
CA LEU A 582 3.20 1.68 29.81
C LEU A 582 4.58 2.33 29.78
N ALA A 583 4.60 3.66 29.70
CA ALA A 583 5.82 4.44 29.86
C ALA A 583 6.26 4.44 31.35
N SER A 584 7.58 4.50 31.57
CA SER A 584 8.12 4.64 32.93
C SER A 584 7.68 5.95 33.59
N GLY A 585 7.36 5.88 34.89
CA GLY A 585 6.85 6.99 35.69
C GLY A 585 5.42 6.77 36.18
N GLN A 586 4.86 7.83 36.76
CA GLN A 586 3.50 7.82 37.32
C GLN A 586 2.48 8.30 36.29
N SER A 587 1.36 7.59 36.23
CA SER A 587 0.21 7.89 35.39
C SER A 587 -1.08 7.61 36.14
N GLN A 588 -2.20 8.09 35.61
CA GLN A 588 -3.51 7.91 36.22
C GLN A 588 -4.49 7.51 35.11
N VAL A 589 -5.31 6.49 35.38
CA VAL A 589 -6.32 5.98 34.44
C VAL A 589 -7.70 5.99 35.08
N THR A 590 -8.75 6.13 34.27
CA THR A 590 -10.12 6.06 34.76
C THR A 590 -10.60 4.61 34.76
N THR A 591 -11.08 4.14 35.90
CA THR A 591 -11.63 2.79 36.08
C THR A 591 -13.11 2.72 35.74
N ALA A 592 -13.65 1.50 35.63
CA ALA A 592 -15.03 1.27 35.23
C ALA A 592 -16.06 1.76 36.26
N ASN A 593 -15.66 1.99 37.51
CA ASN A 593 -16.50 2.64 38.52
C ASN A 593 -16.50 4.18 38.40
N GLY A 594 -15.61 4.76 37.59
CA GLY A 594 -15.50 6.19 37.33
C GLY A 594 -14.41 6.91 38.13
N ASP A 595 -13.78 6.23 39.09
CA ASP A 595 -12.67 6.79 39.86
C ASP A 595 -11.36 6.74 39.07
N PHE A 596 -10.35 7.40 39.63
CA PHE A 596 -9.00 7.38 39.11
C PHE A 596 -8.15 6.32 39.83
N LEU A 597 -7.46 5.51 39.04
CA LEU A 597 -6.47 4.55 39.50
C LEU A 597 -5.08 5.04 39.13
N ASP A 598 -4.21 5.21 40.13
CA ASP A 598 -2.82 5.55 39.92
C ASP A 598 -2.02 4.31 39.48
N ILE A 599 -1.11 4.49 38.52
CA ILE A 599 -0.21 3.47 38.00
C ILE A 599 1.21 4.03 38.07
N ASP A 600 2.11 3.33 38.75
CA ASP A 600 3.53 3.66 38.85
C ASP A 600 4.37 2.56 38.18
N VAL A 601 5.11 2.93 37.13
CA VAL A 601 6.01 2.03 36.41
C VAL A 601 7.45 2.39 36.73
N SER A 602 8.13 1.47 37.40
CA SER A 602 9.51 1.65 37.85
C SER A 602 10.41 0.50 37.37
N ALA A 603 11.72 0.60 37.67
CA ALA A 603 12.65 -0.49 37.41
C ALA A 603 12.33 -1.77 38.22
N ASP A 604 11.58 -1.62 39.32
CA ASP A 604 11.20 -2.73 40.21
C ASP A 604 9.86 -3.37 39.80
N GLY A 605 9.18 -2.85 38.77
CA GLY A 605 7.92 -3.37 38.24
C GLY A 605 6.79 -2.34 38.17
N VAL A 606 5.57 -2.83 37.94
CA VAL A 606 4.33 -2.03 37.90
C VAL A 606 3.62 -2.12 39.25
N SER A 607 3.27 -0.96 39.82
CA SER A 607 2.43 -0.84 41.02
C SER A 607 1.17 -0.05 40.72
N VAL A 608 0.04 -0.45 41.28
CA VAL A 608 -1.27 0.17 41.00
C VAL A 608 -2.05 0.51 42.26
N GLY A 609 -2.85 1.57 42.17
CA GLY A 609 -3.70 2.07 43.25
C GLY A 609 -2.98 2.77 44.39
N ALA A 610 -3.76 3.35 45.29
CA ALA A 610 -3.25 4.09 46.46
C ALA A 610 -2.47 3.17 47.42
N GLU A 611 -2.81 1.89 47.43
CA GLU A 611 -2.16 0.85 48.23
C GLU A 611 -0.82 0.38 47.64
N MET A 612 -0.46 0.84 46.43
CA MET A 612 0.69 0.37 45.66
C MET A 612 0.69 -1.17 45.59
N ALA A 613 -0.37 -1.73 45.02
CA ALA A 613 -0.48 -3.17 44.75
C ALA A 613 0.52 -3.55 43.66
N THR A 614 1.34 -4.56 43.91
CA THR A 614 2.35 -5.03 42.94
C THR A 614 1.66 -5.89 41.90
N VAL A 615 1.94 -5.65 40.62
CA VAL A 615 1.61 -6.60 39.55
C VAL A 615 2.58 -7.78 39.64
N VAL A 616 2.10 -8.94 40.11
CA VAL A 616 2.90 -10.15 40.32
C VAL A 616 2.98 -11.05 39.10
N LEU A 617 2.00 -10.95 38.20
CA LEU A 617 2.00 -11.59 36.90
C LEU A 617 1.26 -10.68 35.92
N ALA A 618 2.01 -10.08 34.99
CA ALA A 618 1.44 -9.23 33.95
C ALA A 618 1.01 -10.04 32.72
N ASP A 619 0.19 -9.42 31.89
CA ASP A 619 -0.07 -9.82 30.50
C ASP A 619 -0.67 -11.23 30.36
N VAL A 620 -1.60 -11.62 31.24
CA VAL A 620 -2.35 -12.86 31.08
C VAL A 620 -3.44 -12.63 30.02
N PRO A 621 -3.34 -13.23 28.83
CA PRO A 621 -4.22 -12.89 27.71
C PRO A 621 -5.61 -13.49 27.89
N ALA A 622 -6.62 -12.74 27.44
CA ALA A 622 -8.01 -13.18 27.32
C ALA A 622 -8.60 -12.73 25.96
N SER A 623 -9.63 -13.41 25.47
CA SER A 623 -10.24 -13.10 24.15
C SER A 623 -10.89 -11.71 24.07
N ASN A 624 -11.12 -11.07 25.20
CA ASN A 624 -11.75 -9.76 25.34
C ASN A 624 -10.96 -8.89 26.33
N GLY A 625 -9.63 -9.01 26.35
CA GLY A 625 -8.78 -8.14 27.15
C GLY A 625 -7.54 -8.82 27.74
N VAL A 626 -7.07 -8.27 28.86
CA VAL A 626 -5.89 -8.76 29.58
C VAL A 626 -6.12 -8.78 31.10
N ILE A 627 -5.52 -9.76 31.78
CA ILE A 627 -5.47 -9.83 33.24
C ILE A 627 -4.04 -9.52 33.71
N HIS A 628 -3.91 -8.58 34.64
CA HIS A 628 -2.72 -8.34 35.44
C HIS A 628 -2.99 -8.82 36.86
N VAL A 629 -2.31 -9.86 37.32
CA VAL A 629 -2.48 -10.39 38.67
C VAL A 629 -1.81 -9.45 39.67
N ILE A 630 -2.53 -9.07 40.71
CA ILE A 630 -2.02 -8.17 41.77
C ILE A 630 -2.04 -8.83 43.15
N ASP A 631 -1.14 -8.36 44.02
CA ASP A 631 -0.95 -8.89 45.38
C ASP A 631 -1.86 -8.28 46.47
N LYS A 632 -2.64 -7.24 46.14
CA LYS A 632 -3.58 -6.58 47.06
C LYS A 632 -4.92 -6.34 46.36
N VAL A 633 -6.00 -6.29 47.13
CA VAL A 633 -7.29 -5.79 46.64
C VAL A 633 -7.21 -4.27 46.59
N LEU A 634 -7.52 -3.69 45.43
CA LEU A 634 -7.62 -2.24 45.25
C LEU A 634 -8.91 -1.75 45.89
N MET A 635 -8.78 -0.77 46.77
CA MET A 635 -9.95 -0.14 47.35
C MET A 635 -10.20 1.17 46.61
N PRO A 636 -11.43 1.39 46.10
CA PRO A 636 -11.76 2.70 45.55
C PRO A 636 -11.58 3.75 46.65
N PRO A 637 -11.25 5.00 46.29
CA PRO A 637 -11.24 6.10 47.24
C PRO A 637 -12.54 6.08 48.05
N ALA A 638 -12.45 6.23 49.38
CA ALA A 638 -13.64 6.14 50.23
C ALA A 638 -14.72 7.10 49.73
N ASP A 639 -15.91 6.56 49.44
CA ASP A 639 -17.09 7.33 49.06
C ASP A 639 -17.22 8.55 49.98
N LEU A 640 -17.01 9.72 49.41
CA LEU A 640 -17.18 10.95 50.15
C LEU A 640 -18.66 11.01 50.59
N PRO A 641 -18.97 11.32 51.85
CA PRO A 641 -20.34 11.27 52.37
C PRO A 641 -21.29 12.09 51.50
N THR A 642 -22.54 11.65 51.34
CA THR A 642 -23.53 12.35 50.52
C THR A 642 -23.74 13.77 51.05
N CYS A 643 -23.77 14.74 50.15
CA CYS A 643 -23.96 16.14 50.51
C CYS A 643 -25.39 16.39 50.96
N ASP A 644 -25.57 16.71 52.25
CA ASP A 644 -26.81 17.33 52.71
C ASP A 644 -26.86 18.79 52.27
N TYR A 645 -25.70 19.46 52.24
CA TYR A 645 -25.56 20.85 51.82
C TYR A 645 -24.27 21.06 51.03
N THR A 646 -24.35 21.86 49.97
CA THR A 646 -23.18 22.24 49.18
C THR A 646 -22.88 23.73 49.33
N VAL A 647 -21.63 24.04 49.63
CA VAL A 647 -21.04 25.38 49.65
C VAL A 647 -20.11 25.50 48.45
N GLY A 648 -20.48 26.33 47.49
CA GLY A 648 -19.65 26.68 46.35
C GLY A 648 -18.92 28.01 46.53
N ILE A 649 -18.31 28.46 45.45
CA ILE A 649 -17.79 29.82 45.32
C ILE A 649 -18.87 30.70 44.68
N GLY A 650 -19.16 31.84 45.30
CA GLY A 650 -20.11 32.81 44.76
C GLY A 650 -19.64 33.42 43.44
N LEU A 651 -20.56 34.02 42.68
CA LEU A 651 -20.29 34.56 41.33
C LEU A 651 -19.14 35.58 41.25
N SER A 652 -18.81 36.26 42.36
CA SER A 652 -17.69 37.19 42.43
C SER A 652 -16.33 36.52 42.55
N GLY A 653 -16.28 35.20 42.83
CA GLY A 653 -15.06 34.49 43.21
C GLY A 653 -14.61 34.74 44.66
N MET A 654 -15.21 35.70 45.38
CA MET A 654 -14.66 36.24 46.64
C MET A 654 -15.50 35.92 47.88
N ALA A 655 -16.47 35.01 47.77
CA ALA A 655 -17.34 34.63 48.87
C ALA A 655 -17.72 33.15 48.76
N PHE A 656 -17.91 32.48 49.90
CA PHE A 656 -18.59 31.20 49.94
C PHE A 656 -20.09 31.40 49.67
N ASN A 657 -20.72 30.47 48.94
CA ASN A 657 -22.14 30.51 48.64
C ASN A 657 -22.80 29.14 48.84
N PRO A 658 -23.70 28.99 49.83
CA PRO A 658 -24.03 29.98 50.86
C PRO A 658 -22.87 30.18 51.84
N SER A 659 -22.77 31.37 52.44
CA SER A 659 -21.75 31.68 53.46
C SER A 659 -22.15 31.21 54.88
N VAL A 660 -23.40 30.81 55.06
CA VAL A 660 -23.94 30.25 56.31
C VAL A 660 -24.74 29.01 55.96
N VAL A 661 -24.44 27.90 56.63
CA VAL A 661 -25.17 26.63 56.50
C VAL A 661 -25.68 26.23 57.88
N GLU A 662 -26.94 25.80 57.96
CA GLU A 662 -27.53 25.22 59.17
C GLU A 662 -27.73 23.73 58.94
N VAL A 663 -27.18 22.90 59.83
CA VAL A 663 -27.21 21.45 59.71
C VAL A 663 -27.64 20.78 61.02
N ASN A 664 -28.30 19.64 60.92
CA ASN A 664 -28.55 18.77 62.07
C ASN A 664 -27.30 17.91 62.35
N VAL A 665 -27.17 17.44 63.59
CA VAL A 665 -26.14 16.45 63.96
C VAL A 665 -26.24 15.23 63.05
N GLY A 666 -25.12 14.84 62.47
CA GLY A 666 -24.99 13.74 61.51
C GLY A 666 -25.10 14.15 60.04
N GLN A 667 -25.38 15.42 59.72
CA GLN A 667 -25.43 15.90 58.35
C GLN A 667 -24.05 16.38 57.85
N THR A 668 -23.86 16.31 56.53
CA THR A 668 -22.60 16.58 55.84
C THR A 668 -22.67 17.86 55.02
N VAL A 669 -21.69 18.75 55.23
CA VAL A 669 -21.47 19.92 54.38
C VAL A 669 -20.34 19.64 53.41
N CYS A 670 -20.58 19.95 52.13
CA CYS A 670 -19.65 19.77 51.04
C CYS A 670 -19.21 21.11 50.48
N TRP A 671 -17.92 21.38 50.51
CA TRP A 671 -17.31 22.49 49.82
C TRP A 671 -16.88 22.01 48.44
N GLN A 672 -17.65 22.40 47.42
CA GLN A 672 -17.49 21.88 46.07
C GLN A 672 -17.42 23.01 45.05
N TRP A 673 -16.35 22.99 44.25
CA TRP A 673 -16.21 23.82 43.05
C TRP A 673 -15.24 23.16 42.08
N THR A 674 -15.44 23.44 40.80
CA THR A 674 -14.59 22.98 39.69
C THR A 674 -14.18 24.19 38.87
N ASP A 675 -12.91 24.24 38.47
CA ASP A 675 -12.36 25.28 37.60
C ASP A 675 -12.62 26.72 38.06
N ALA A 676 -12.54 26.97 39.37
CA ALA A 676 -12.62 28.31 39.91
C ALA A 676 -11.50 29.19 39.31
N THR A 677 -11.80 30.47 39.10
CA THR A 677 -10.89 31.44 38.45
C THR A 677 -9.60 31.69 39.24
N MET A 678 -9.57 31.26 40.50
CA MET A 678 -8.42 31.30 41.39
C MET A 678 -8.52 30.19 42.45
N ALA A 679 -7.43 29.92 43.16
CA ALA A 679 -7.37 28.83 44.12
C ALA A 679 -8.09 29.17 45.44
N HIS A 680 -8.92 28.25 45.94
CA HIS A 680 -9.66 28.37 47.19
C HIS A 680 -9.40 27.18 48.12
N ASN A 681 -9.64 27.35 49.41
CA ASN A 681 -9.66 26.29 50.41
C ASN A 681 -10.62 26.64 51.55
N VAL A 682 -10.82 25.67 52.45
CA VAL A 682 -11.56 25.80 53.70
C VAL A 682 -10.58 25.53 54.83
N LYS A 683 -10.43 26.47 55.76
CA LYS A 683 -9.68 26.27 57.00
C LYS A 683 -10.48 26.73 58.21
N GLU A 684 -10.57 25.87 59.21
CA GLU A 684 -11.20 26.17 60.49
C GLU A 684 -10.48 27.29 61.24
N VAL A 685 -11.28 28.19 61.84
CA VAL A 685 -10.81 29.29 62.68
C VAL A 685 -11.56 29.29 64.01
N ASP A 686 -10.93 29.85 65.05
CA ASP A 686 -11.40 29.76 66.44
C ASP A 686 -12.64 30.61 66.79
N GLY A 687 -13.21 31.33 65.81
CA GLY A 687 -14.38 32.18 66.02
C GLY A 687 -14.86 32.94 64.78
N ASP A 688 -15.97 33.65 64.93
CA ASP A 688 -16.59 34.40 63.82
C ASP A 688 -15.63 35.45 63.27
N ARG A 689 -15.32 35.31 61.97
CA ARG A 689 -14.39 36.17 61.23
C ARG A 689 -12.99 36.27 61.87
N SER A 690 -12.54 35.19 62.52
CA SER A 690 -11.21 35.11 63.11
C SER A 690 -10.13 34.83 62.05
N ASN A 691 -8.91 35.30 62.31
CA ASN A 691 -7.70 34.99 61.53
C ASN A 691 -6.77 34.02 62.28
N VAL A 692 -7.26 33.41 63.35
CA VAL A 692 -6.52 32.42 64.15
C VAL A 692 -7.03 31.04 63.77
N PHE A 693 -6.17 30.25 63.12
CA PHE A 693 -6.49 28.87 62.75
C PHE A 693 -6.51 27.96 63.98
N VAL A 694 -7.44 27.01 64.00
CA VAL A 694 -7.46 25.96 65.01
C VAL A 694 -6.34 24.97 64.74
N GLU A 695 -5.49 24.71 65.75
CA GLU A 695 -4.38 23.75 65.63
C GLU A 695 -4.95 22.33 65.46
N GLY A 696 -4.63 21.67 64.33
CA GLY A 696 -5.23 20.38 63.98
C GLY A 696 -6.71 20.47 63.55
N GLY A 697 -7.21 21.68 63.31
CA GLY A 697 -8.59 21.92 62.87
C GLY A 697 -8.90 21.41 61.47
N VAL A 698 -10.19 21.38 61.15
CA VAL A 698 -10.74 20.89 59.89
C VAL A 698 -10.24 21.75 58.72
N SER A 699 -9.74 21.10 57.67
CA SER A 699 -9.15 21.78 56.53
C SER A 699 -9.34 20.99 55.24
N SER A 700 -9.64 21.69 54.14
CA SER A 700 -9.63 21.10 52.79
C SER A 700 -8.21 20.98 52.20
N GLY A 701 -7.17 21.30 52.97
CA GLY A 701 -5.78 21.25 52.53
C GLY A 701 -5.29 22.53 51.86
N THR A 702 -4.35 22.38 50.92
CA THR A 702 -3.80 23.49 50.12
C THR A 702 -4.88 24.08 49.21
N SER A 703 -4.77 25.36 48.88
CA SER A 703 -5.74 26.01 47.99
C SER A 703 -5.66 25.46 46.56
N GLN A 704 -6.81 25.08 45.99
CA GLN A 704 -6.93 24.56 44.63
C GLN A 704 -8.10 25.20 43.86
N THR A 705 -8.04 25.18 42.53
CA THR A 705 -9.11 25.66 41.63
C THR A 705 -10.25 24.65 41.48
N THR A 706 -10.02 23.40 41.88
CA THR A 706 -11.05 22.35 41.97
C THR A 706 -10.94 21.69 43.34
N VAL A 707 -12.04 21.65 44.09
CA VAL A 707 -12.13 21.07 45.43
C VAL A 707 -13.45 20.33 45.56
N ASP A 708 -13.41 19.12 46.12
CA ASP A 708 -14.56 18.40 46.67
C ASP A 708 -14.21 17.95 48.09
N PHE A 709 -14.45 18.83 49.06
CA PHE A 709 -14.16 18.60 50.47
C PHE A 709 -15.45 18.42 51.26
N ARG A 710 -15.59 17.34 52.02
CA ARG A 710 -16.84 17.03 52.75
C ARG A 710 -16.54 16.79 54.23
N TYR A 711 -17.39 17.34 55.09
CA TYR A 711 -17.26 17.16 56.54
C TYR A 711 -18.63 16.92 57.18
N THR A 712 -18.74 15.81 57.92
CA THR A 712 -19.95 15.44 58.68
C THR A 712 -19.85 15.94 60.10
N PHE A 713 -20.82 16.75 60.51
CA PHE A 713 -20.84 17.36 61.84
C PHE A 713 -21.51 16.42 62.85
N THR A 714 -20.74 15.88 63.80
CA THR A 714 -21.22 14.90 64.78
C THR A 714 -21.42 15.45 66.18
N GLU A 715 -21.00 16.70 66.45
CA GLU A 715 -21.16 17.37 67.73
C GLU A 715 -22.32 18.37 67.72
N ASP A 716 -23.24 18.21 68.66
CA ASP A 716 -24.42 19.09 68.81
C ASP A 716 -24.04 20.45 69.40
N ASN A 717 -24.81 21.48 69.06
CA ASN A 717 -24.71 22.83 69.64
C ASN A 717 -23.36 23.53 69.47
N SER A 718 -22.69 23.29 68.33
CA SER A 718 -21.45 23.95 67.95
C SER A 718 -21.65 24.85 66.71
N THR A 719 -20.86 25.92 66.62
CA THR A 719 -20.73 26.68 65.36
C THR A 719 -19.31 26.53 64.86
N PHE A 720 -19.18 25.95 63.67
CA PHE A 720 -17.92 25.78 62.97
C PHE A 720 -17.65 27.01 62.11
N TYR A 721 -16.59 27.74 62.42
CA TYR A 721 -16.17 28.92 61.66
C TYR A 721 -15.01 28.56 60.74
N TYR A 722 -15.06 29.03 59.50
CA TYR A 722 -14.02 28.76 58.52
C TYR A 722 -13.75 29.95 57.62
N VAL A 723 -12.57 29.95 57.01
CA VAL A 723 -12.11 30.99 56.09
C VAL A 723 -11.43 30.38 54.88
N CYS A 724 -11.45 31.11 53.77
CA CYS A 724 -10.53 30.86 52.67
C CYS A 724 -9.19 31.56 52.94
N GLU A 725 -8.16 30.80 53.25
CA GLU A 725 -6.84 31.31 53.64
C GLU A 725 -6.24 32.33 52.65
N PRO A 726 -6.20 32.08 51.32
CA PRO A 726 -5.67 33.07 50.37
C PRO A 726 -6.53 34.35 50.28
N HIS A 727 -7.77 34.33 50.78
CA HIS A 727 -8.73 35.42 50.66
C HIS A 727 -9.21 36.00 51.99
N ILE A 728 -8.44 35.79 53.07
CA ILE A 728 -8.71 36.39 54.40
C ILE A 728 -8.88 37.92 54.30
N LEU A 729 -7.99 38.60 53.58
CA LEU A 729 -8.03 40.06 53.41
C LEU A 729 -9.26 40.56 52.63
N ALA A 730 -9.88 39.68 51.84
CA ALA A 730 -11.10 39.96 51.11
C ALA A 730 -12.36 39.54 51.87
N GLU A 731 -12.20 39.16 53.14
CA GLU A 731 -13.28 38.81 54.05
C GLU A 731 -14.11 37.58 53.64
N MET A 732 -13.47 36.61 52.99
CA MET A 732 -14.10 35.37 52.54
C MET A 732 -14.23 34.35 53.70
N TYR A 733 -15.20 34.59 54.57
CA TYR A 733 -15.53 33.73 55.72
C TYR A 733 -16.84 32.97 55.49
N GLY A 734 -16.96 31.82 56.14
CA GLY A 734 -18.21 31.09 56.26
C GLY A 734 -18.39 30.49 57.65
N LYS A 735 -19.61 30.04 57.94
CA LYS A 735 -19.90 29.29 59.16
C LYS A 735 -20.94 28.20 58.94
N VAL A 736 -20.80 27.11 59.69
CA VAL A 736 -21.79 26.05 59.80
C VAL A 736 -22.34 26.03 61.23
N ILE A 737 -23.66 26.12 61.37
CA ILE A 737 -24.36 26.05 62.65
C ILE A 737 -24.92 24.64 62.78
N VAL A 738 -24.51 23.92 63.82
CA VAL A 738 -24.93 22.53 64.08
C VAL A 738 -25.94 22.52 65.23
N GLY A 739 -27.11 21.92 65.02
CA GLY A 739 -28.17 21.85 66.04
C GLY A 739 -28.77 23.23 66.35
N ASP A 740 -28.92 23.60 67.63
CA ASP A 740 -29.44 24.92 68.04
C ASP A 740 -28.37 26.03 68.05
N GLY A 741 -27.13 25.72 67.65
CA GLY A 741 -26.04 26.68 67.55
C GLY A 741 -25.48 27.14 68.91
N GLY A 742 -25.81 26.46 70.01
CA GLY A 742 -25.27 26.75 71.34
C GLY A 742 -25.98 27.92 72.05
N VAL A 743 -27.23 28.23 71.69
CA VAL A 743 -27.99 29.31 72.33
C VAL A 743 -28.69 28.77 73.57
N THR A 744 -28.18 29.11 74.76
CA THR A 744 -28.89 28.82 76.01
C THR A 744 -30.13 29.72 76.13
N VAL A 745 -31.32 29.11 76.08
CA VAL A 745 -32.58 29.81 76.31
C VAL A 745 -32.65 30.23 77.78
N VAL A 746 -32.63 31.53 78.06
CA VAL A 746 -32.87 32.08 79.40
C VAL A 746 -34.38 32.11 79.61
N ASP A 747 -34.87 31.24 80.49
CA ASP A 747 -36.26 31.25 80.98
C ASP A 747 -36.45 32.45 81.92
N ASP A 748 -37.33 33.38 81.55
CA ASP A 748 -37.82 34.39 82.50
C ASP A 748 -39.35 34.43 82.46
N SER A 749 -39.90 33.97 83.57
CA SER A 749 -41.31 33.82 83.83
C SER A 749 -42.03 35.15 84.06
N ASN A 750 -43.27 35.19 83.56
CA ASN A 750 -44.44 35.89 84.10
C ASN A 750 -44.57 37.43 83.96
N THR A 751 -45.53 37.77 83.09
CA THR A 751 -46.70 38.68 83.31
C THR A 751 -46.46 40.17 83.54
N VAL A 752 -47.05 41.04 82.71
CA VAL A 752 -48.36 41.71 82.91
C VAL A 752 -48.67 42.62 81.71
N ASP A 753 -49.96 42.64 81.35
CA ASP A 753 -50.67 43.51 80.39
C ASP A 753 -50.26 44.99 80.37
N THR A 754 -50.32 45.64 79.20
CA THR A 754 -51.42 46.56 78.80
C THR A 754 -51.11 47.34 77.50
N ASP A 755 -52.12 47.36 76.62
CA ASP A 755 -52.57 48.42 75.72
C ASP A 755 -51.76 48.88 74.47
N ASP A 756 -52.24 48.38 73.32
CA ASP A 756 -53.00 49.09 72.26
C ASP A 756 -52.31 49.94 71.14
N GLU A 757 -52.91 49.77 69.94
CA GLU A 757 -52.86 50.51 68.65
C GLU A 757 -51.56 50.38 67.79
N SER A 758 -51.57 50.04 66.48
CA SER A 758 -52.64 49.88 65.49
C SER A 758 -52.16 49.22 64.17
N ASP A 759 -53.10 48.48 63.58
CA ASP A 759 -53.43 48.31 62.15
C ASP A 759 -52.62 47.50 61.09
N SER A 760 -53.33 46.44 60.66
CA SER A 760 -53.55 45.95 59.27
C SER A 760 -52.45 45.08 58.65
N ASN A 761 -52.72 43.97 57.95
CA ASN A 761 -53.94 43.38 57.40
C ASN A 761 -53.64 41.88 57.11
N THR A 762 -54.49 40.95 57.55
CA THR A 762 -54.56 39.52 57.10
C THR A 762 -55.41 39.42 55.81
N PRO A 763 -55.67 38.24 55.16
CA PRO A 763 -55.24 36.83 55.39
C PRO A 763 -54.69 36.16 54.09
N GLY A 764 -54.05 34.98 54.04
CA GLY A 764 -54.38 33.65 54.57
C GLY A 764 -55.19 32.83 53.54
N PHE A 765 -54.73 31.63 53.13
CA PHE A 765 -55.42 30.33 53.28
C PHE A 765 -54.82 29.16 52.48
N VAL A 766 -54.93 28.00 53.12
CA VAL A 766 -54.46 26.63 52.81
C VAL A 766 -55.59 25.81 52.15
N SER A 767 -55.26 24.87 51.25
CA SER A 767 -56.00 23.58 51.02
C SER A 767 -55.31 22.79 49.89
N VAL A 768 -54.70 21.62 50.10
CA VAL A 768 -55.25 20.23 50.21
C VAL A 768 -56.05 19.74 49.00
N THR A 769 -55.53 18.72 48.28
CA THR A 769 -56.14 17.49 47.67
C THR A 769 -55.21 16.98 46.53
N ALA A 770 -54.70 15.76 46.43
CA ALA A 770 -55.21 14.37 46.50
C ALA A 770 -55.88 13.84 45.20
N VAL A 771 -55.12 12.98 44.48
CA VAL A 771 -55.47 11.71 43.77
C VAL A 771 -56.30 11.74 42.46
N ILE A 772 -55.91 10.78 41.58
CA ILE A 772 -56.64 10.05 40.49
C ILE A 772 -56.03 10.38 39.10
N ALA A 773 -55.18 9.55 38.46
CA ALA A 773 -55.29 8.16 37.99
C ALA A 773 -55.93 7.97 36.59
N LEU A 774 -55.16 7.22 35.77
CA LEU A 774 -55.53 6.34 34.64
C LEU A 774 -55.68 6.85 33.19
N MET A 775 -54.76 6.28 32.38
CA MET A 775 -54.94 5.54 31.12
C MET A 775 -55.42 6.23 29.84
N GLY A 776 -54.62 5.98 28.79
CA GLY A 776 -55.02 6.08 27.39
C GLY A 776 -53.98 5.44 26.47
N ALA A 777 -53.86 4.12 26.49
CA ALA A 777 -53.22 3.39 25.39
C ALA A 777 -54.19 3.28 24.21
N LEU A 778 -53.72 3.55 22.99
CA LEU A 778 -54.06 2.77 21.78
C LEU A 778 -53.30 3.29 20.55
N LEU A 779 -52.32 2.48 20.15
CA LEU A 779 -51.94 2.09 18.79
C LEU A 779 -52.70 2.74 17.62
N PHE A 780 -51.95 3.31 16.67
CA PHE A 780 -52.13 2.96 15.26
C PHE A 780 -50.77 2.85 14.56
N ALA A 781 -50.63 1.74 13.85
CA ALA A 781 -49.45 1.31 13.16
C ALA A 781 -49.31 1.93 11.76
N ARG A 782 -48.08 1.82 11.25
CA ARG A 782 -47.75 1.40 9.88
C ARG A 782 -47.81 2.47 8.79
N ASN A 783 -46.64 2.82 8.27
CA ASN A 783 -46.37 2.47 6.88
C ASN A 783 -44.89 2.20 6.63
N LYS A 784 -44.68 1.15 5.84
CA LYS A 784 -43.44 0.54 5.39
C LYS A 784 -43.42 0.69 3.86
N ASN A 785 -42.22 0.59 3.30
CA ASN A 785 -41.85 0.46 1.88
C ASN A 785 -41.55 1.82 1.22
N GLU A 786 -40.41 2.00 0.56
CA GLU A 786 -39.48 1.02 -0.06
C GLU A 786 -38.05 1.09 0.48
#